data_AF-A0A975Y5T2-F1
#
_entry.id   AF-A0A975Y5T2-F1
#
_cell.length_a   1.000
_cell.length_b   1.000
_cell.length_c   1.000
_cell.angle_alpha   90.00
_cell.angle_beta   90.00
_cell.angle_gamma   90.00
#
_symmetry.space_group_name_H-M   'P 1'
#
loop_
_entity.id
_entity.type
_entity.pdbx_description
1 polymer ?
#
loop_
_entity_poly.entity_id
_entity_poly.type
_entity_poly.pdbx_seq_one_letter_code
_entity_poly.pdbx_strand_id
1 'polypeptide(L)'
;MTERDIPDNWSPGRARESNHQGNLPLDGAATGSTSKSVKKRKKKDTSGFISKDSKVTAAFNQLAEKMPRWMKSWVLWSVILTLIPGSTAFLAVSMLLKLPSAPNCPEIFWPLASASVRLHCAQLAASKQTVSDLLQAIALVKELPSNHPLRTQIDGLLEDWSRDILQLADESFQAGNLEEAIATARQVPEDLKAHELVDVQIAKWQRIWTRAEKIYQDAENELRQRNWQSAFMLTAKLLRVNNKYWSSTKYDQLNRIIVTAREDGDKLYKAENLAGSGSVENVLKAMKIAESIQRDSYMYQKAQELIPKFGSKMLKLAQARMDQRDADTALDIVRKIPPIPSLQAQIDDFIVLGEAQRSAFIGTVAGLEAAISQAQQIDASRDIYDKAQQLIARWQLEIGDVGRLEKARTLASQGTINDLTAAISEAEQIPSQNPRGQEAQQEMGRWRYQVESIEDRPYLDRADQIAMMEDINSLQAAIAEARQIRSGRALYPEARRKIRQWTAKMQLIQDRPILDNANALADSGDLSGAINAARSIAGSGRVLAGEAQTAINGWEEQLSAKDNWRKAQENASIGTPEALASAIRLANRISTNNILRMDANVAIDGWSQQLLQIARSQGESDIPTAINTAKLIPRGSSAYADAQAQINTWQQFLNPPATPSTSEPTPNSEGL
;
A
#
# COMPACT_ATOMS: atom_id res chain seq x y z
N MET A 1 -24.47 -19.00 -24.29
CA MET A 1 -23.02 -19.13 -24.04
C MET A 1 -22.42 -17.74 -24.12
N THR A 2 -21.96 -17.08 -23.06
CA THR A 2 -22.09 -17.27 -21.59
C THR A 2 -21.54 -15.95 -21.02
N GLU A 3 -22.35 -15.11 -20.37
CA GLU A 3 -22.29 -14.85 -18.90
C GLU A 3 -21.00 -14.15 -18.41
N ARG A 4 -21.04 -13.11 -17.56
CA ARG A 4 -22.16 -12.34 -16.96
C ARG A 4 -21.63 -11.06 -16.27
N ASP A 5 -22.41 -9.98 -16.26
CA ASP A 5 -22.23 -8.84 -15.34
C ASP A 5 -22.76 -9.15 -13.93
N ILE A 6 -22.11 -8.65 -12.86
CA ILE A 6 -22.75 -8.13 -11.62
C ILE A 6 -21.81 -7.10 -10.93
N PRO A 7 -22.31 -5.90 -10.57
CA PRO A 7 -21.74 -5.04 -9.53
C PRO A 7 -22.69 -4.91 -8.32
N ASP A 8 -22.25 -5.30 -7.12
CA ASP A 8 -23.07 -5.19 -5.91
C ASP A 8 -22.69 -3.99 -5.03
N ASN A 9 -23.61 -3.03 -5.00
CA ASN A 9 -23.83 -2.09 -3.90
C ASN A 9 -25.13 -2.52 -3.21
N TRP A 10 -25.27 -2.34 -1.89
CA TRP A 10 -26.50 -1.94 -1.19
C TRP A 10 -26.31 -1.92 0.34
N SER A 11 -26.82 -0.87 0.98
CA SER A 11 -27.23 -0.87 2.40
C SER A 11 -28.74 -1.14 2.49
N PRO A 12 -29.34 -1.47 3.66
CA PRO A 12 -30.01 -0.39 4.42
C PRO A 12 -30.24 -0.63 5.95
N GLY A 13 -30.64 0.44 6.66
CA GLY A 13 -31.41 0.40 7.93
C GLY A 13 -30.58 0.39 9.23
N ARG A 14 -30.53 1.38 10.14
CA ARG A 14 -31.42 2.49 10.63
C ARG A 14 -32.29 2.14 11.86
N ALA A 15 -31.77 2.47 13.07
CA ALA A 15 -32.46 2.94 14.29
C ALA A 15 -31.35 3.50 15.24
N ARG A 16 -31.35 4.69 15.88
CA ARG A 16 -32.32 5.37 16.80
C ARG A 16 -32.71 4.48 17.99
N GLU A 17 -32.75 4.91 19.25
CA GLU A 17 -32.78 6.24 19.91
C GLU A 17 -32.26 6.06 21.37
N SER A 18 -31.39 6.92 21.93
CA SER A 18 -31.61 8.17 22.72
C SER A 18 -31.81 8.05 24.26
N ASN A 19 -30.97 8.81 24.98
CA ASN A 19 -31.18 9.58 26.23
C ASN A 19 -31.83 9.00 27.51
N HIS A 20 -31.10 9.24 28.61
CA HIS A 20 -31.47 9.85 29.93
C HIS A 20 -30.88 9.03 31.11
N GLN A 21 -29.88 9.52 31.86
CA GLN A 21 -29.83 10.67 32.80
C GLN A 21 -30.29 10.27 34.23
N GLY A 22 -29.41 10.39 35.23
CA GLY A 22 -29.81 10.35 36.65
C GLY A 22 -28.81 9.80 37.68
N ASN A 23 -28.04 10.70 38.30
CA ASN A 23 -27.54 10.70 39.69
C ASN A 23 -26.65 9.58 40.30
N LEU A 24 -25.48 10.06 40.75
CA LEU A 24 -24.68 9.66 41.93
C LEU A 24 -25.48 9.86 43.25
N PRO A 25 -25.09 9.32 44.45
CA PRO A 25 -23.69 9.22 44.91
C PRO A 25 -23.25 8.05 45.84
N LEU A 26 -21.91 7.92 45.92
CA LEU A 26 -21.02 7.55 47.05
C LEU A 26 -21.23 6.29 47.95
N ASP A 27 -20.06 5.80 48.38
CA ASP A 27 -19.74 4.86 49.45
C ASP A 27 -20.13 3.38 49.33
N GLY A 28 -19.24 2.52 49.85
CA GLY A 28 -19.56 1.14 50.22
C GLY A 28 -18.61 0.08 49.64
N ALA A 29 -17.78 -0.51 50.50
CA ALA A 29 -16.96 -1.65 50.16
C ALA A 29 -17.75 -2.98 50.13
N ALA A 30 -17.14 -3.98 49.48
CA ALA A 30 -17.23 -5.40 49.78
C ALA A 30 -18.48 -6.22 49.35
N THR A 31 -18.17 -7.25 48.54
CA THR A 31 -18.64 -8.65 48.63
C THR A 31 -20.13 -8.98 48.86
N GLY A 32 -20.75 -9.69 47.91
CA GLY A 32 -22.13 -10.17 48.05
C GLY A 32 -22.55 -11.31 47.11
N SER A 33 -21.88 -12.47 47.18
CA SER A 33 -22.40 -13.68 46.51
C SER A 33 -23.70 -14.17 47.16
N THR A 34 -24.67 -14.55 46.34
CA THR A 34 -25.80 -15.41 46.72
C THR A 34 -26.03 -16.41 45.56
N SER A 35 -26.54 -17.62 45.71
CA SER A 35 -27.44 -18.18 46.75
C SER A 35 -27.14 -19.67 46.98
N LYS A 36 -27.13 -20.14 48.25
CA LYS A 36 -28.13 -21.03 48.91
C LYS A 36 -28.28 -22.44 48.27
N SER A 37 -28.39 -23.53 49.03
CA SER A 37 -29.17 -23.68 50.28
C SER A 37 -28.64 -24.82 51.19
N VAL A 38 -28.54 -24.66 52.53
CA VAL A 38 -29.52 -25.07 53.60
C VAL A 38 -29.50 -26.60 53.88
N LYS A 39 -29.27 -27.14 55.10
CA LYS A 39 -30.00 -26.91 56.38
C LYS A 39 -29.26 -27.50 57.63
N LYS A 40 -29.24 -26.75 58.75
CA LYS A 40 -29.43 -27.10 60.22
C LYS A 40 -28.85 -28.42 60.81
N ARG A 41 -28.53 -28.60 62.10
CA ARG A 41 -28.60 -27.90 63.43
C ARG A 41 -27.73 -28.76 64.41
N LYS A 42 -27.30 -28.42 65.63
CA LYS A 42 -27.16 -27.20 66.48
C LYS A 42 -26.07 -27.52 67.55
N LYS A 43 -25.72 -26.59 68.44
CA LYS A 43 -24.90 -26.78 69.67
C LYS A 43 -25.53 -26.02 70.85
N LYS A 44 -25.26 -26.45 72.09
CA LYS A 44 -25.24 -25.71 73.39
C LYS A 44 -24.96 -26.72 74.53
N ASP A 45 -24.43 -26.39 75.71
CA ASP A 45 -24.25 -25.08 76.36
C ASP A 45 -23.13 -25.08 77.45
N THR A 46 -22.66 -23.88 77.90
CA THR A 46 -22.11 -23.52 79.25
C THR A 46 -20.96 -24.32 79.92
N SER A 47 -20.16 -23.84 80.91
CA SER A 47 -19.69 -22.48 81.33
C SER A 47 -18.71 -22.58 82.53
N GLY A 48 -17.65 -21.76 82.58
CA GLY A 48 -17.15 -21.13 83.82
C GLY A 48 -16.06 -21.80 84.71
N PHE A 49 -15.14 -20.93 85.19
CA PHE A 49 -14.34 -20.96 86.43
C PHE A 49 -13.00 -21.74 86.59
N ILE A 50 -12.01 -20.95 87.06
CA ILE A 50 -10.94 -21.22 88.07
C ILE A 50 -9.72 -22.10 87.70
N SER A 51 -8.68 -21.37 87.31
CA SER A 51 -7.26 -21.42 87.70
C SER A 51 -6.67 -22.53 88.61
N LYS A 52 -5.41 -22.83 88.28
CA LYS A 52 -4.18 -22.88 89.12
C LYS A 52 -3.59 -24.22 89.59
N ASP A 53 -2.31 -24.34 89.20
CA ASP A 53 -1.14 -24.73 89.99
C ASP A 53 -0.85 -26.18 90.43
N SER A 54 0.48 -26.37 90.56
CA SER A 54 1.23 -27.37 91.32
C SER A 54 1.53 -28.73 90.67
N LYS A 55 2.81 -28.86 90.31
CA LYS A 55 3.55 -30.12 90.38
C LYS A 55 3.56 -30.61 91.84
N VAL A 56 3.68 -31.92 92.07
CA VAL A 56 4.88 -32.56 92.66
C VAL A 56 4.71 -34.09 92.75
N THR A 57 5.83 -34.77 92.63
CA THR A 57 6.07 -36.22 92.68
C THR A 57 5.80 -36.87 94.04
N ALA A 58 5.49 -38.18 94.08
CA ALA A 58 6.24 -39.15 94.90
C ALA A 58 5.85 -40.64 94.72
N ALA A 59 6.89 -41.48 94.78
CA ALA A 59 6.96 -42.82 95.40
C ALA A 59 6.30 -44.07 94.75
N PHE A 60 7.00 -45.18 94.97
CA PHE A 60 6.83 -46.52 94.39
C PHE A 60 6.14 -47.52 95.34
N ASN A 61 5.62 -48.61 94.73
CA ASN A 61 5.81 -50.03 95.10
C ASN A 61 4.77 -50.87 95.88
N GLN A 62 4.73 -52.15 95.43
CA GLN A 62 4.34 -53.43 96.07
C GLN A 62 2.88 -53.98 95.98
N LEU A 63 2.72 -54.94 95.05
CA LEU A 63 2.29 -56.36 95.22
C LEU A 63 1.08 -56.73 96.13
N ALA A 64 0.06 -57.39 95.55
CA ALA A 64 -0.31 -58.80 95.83
C ALA A 64 -1.66 -59.24 95.17
N GLU A 65 -1.82 -60.56 95.00
CA GLU A 65 -2.82 -61.34 94.25
C GLU A 65 -4.33 -61.18 94.63
N LYS A 66 -5.24 -61.41 93.66
CA LYS A 66 -6.28 -62.48 93.72
C LYS A 66 -7.12 -62.69 92.43
N MET A 67 -7.59 -63.92 92.23
CA MET A 67 -8.25 -64.48 91.02
C MET A 67 -9.81 -64.40 91.02
N PRO A 68 -10.52 -64.70 89.90
CA PRO A 68 -11.76 -63.99 89.52
C PRO A 68 -13.09 -64.80 89.57
N ARG A 69 -14.20 -64.11 89.29
CA ARG A 69 -15.60 -64.58 89.40
C ARG A 69 -16.16 -65.41 88.21
N TRP A 70 -15.36 -65.80 87.21
CA TRP A 70 -15.90 -66.34 85.93
C TRP A 70 -16.44 -67.80 85.98
N MET A 71 -16.29 -68.51 87.11
CA MET A 71 -16.58 -69.95 87.27
C MET A 71 -18.06 -70.29 87.65
N LYS A 72 -19.06 -69.59 87.11
CA LYS A 72 -20.49 -69.82 87.47
C LYS A 72 -21.49 -69.86 86.30
N SER A 73 -21.12 -70.41 85.14
CA SER A 73 -22.12 -70.75 84.10
C SER A 73 -21.85 -72.13 83.48
N TRP A 74 -22.82 -73.03 83.61
CA TRP A 74 -22.73 -74.42 83.17
C TRP A 74 -22.98 -74.59 81.65
N VAL A 75 -23.59 -73.59 81.00
CA VAL A 75 -23.81 -73.53 79.54
C VAL A 75 -22.49 -73.42 78.75
N LEU A 76 -21.41 -72.97 79.40
CA LEU A 76 -20.09 -72.84 78.77
C LEU A 76 -19.39 -74.21 78.59
N TRP A 77 -19.71 -75.20 79.43
CA TRP A 77 -19.14 -76.55 79.32
C TRP A 77 -19.81 -77.41 78.24
N SER A 78 -21.08 -77.18 77.92
CA SER A 78 -21.79 -77.91 76.86
C SER A 78 -21.31 -77.56 75.44
N VAL A 79 -20.82 -76.34 75.21
CA VAL A 79 -20.30 -75.90 73.90
C VAL A 79 -18.89 -76.45 73.62
N ILE A 80 -18.09 -76.65 74.67
CA ILE A 80 -16.71 -77.16 74.55
C ILE A 80 -16.71 -78.66 74.17
N LEU A 81 -17.67 -79.45 74.64
CA LEU A 81 -17.69 -80.89 74.41
C LEU A 81 -18.02 -81.30 72.95
N THR A 82 -18.64 -80.43 72.16
CA THR A 82 -18.99 -80.72 70.75
C THR A 82 -18.01 -80.12 69.73
N LEU A 83 -17.10 -79.24 70.14
CA LEU A 83 -16.20 -78.50 69.23
C LEU A 83 -14.80 -79.12 69.10
N ILE A 84 -14.40 -79.98 70.04
CA ILE A 84 -13.05 -80.55 70.13
C ILE A 84 -12.73 -81.57 69.02
N PRO A 85 -13.62 -82.50 68.60
CA PRO A 85 -13.31 -83.45 67.51
C PRO A 85 -13.11 -82.79 66.13
N GLY A 86 -13.71 -81.61 65.89
CA GLY A 86 -13.56 -80.88 64.63
C GLY A 86 -12.25 -80.09 64.53
N SER A 87 -11.76 -79.56 65.65
CA SER A 87 -10.56 -78.73 65.69
C SER A 87 -9.26 -79.49 65.36
N THR A 88 -9.15 -80.79 65.66
CA THR A 88 -7.96 -81.58 65.34
C THR A 88 -7.84 -81.88 63.84
N ALA A 89 -8.96 -82.10 63.15
CA ALA A 89 -8.98 -82.24 61.69
C ALA A 89 -8.61 -80.92 61.00
N PHE A 90 -9.15 -79.78 61.47
CA PHE A 90 -8.82 -78.47 60.91
C PHE A 90 -7.35 -78.09 61.19
N LEU A 91 -6.83 -78.39 62.38
CA LEU A 91 -5.41 -78.18 62.69
C LEU A 91 -4.50 -79.10 61.86
N ALA A 92 -4.82 -80.38 61.69
CA ALA A 92 -4.05 -81.30 60.86
C ALA A 92 -4.02 -80.87 59.38
N VAL A 93 -5.16 -80.46 58.82
CA VAL A 93 -5.22 -79.91 57.45
C VAL A 93 -4.49 -78.56 57.37
N SER A 94 -4.52 -77.71 58.41
CA SER A 94 -3.73 -76.46 58.46
C SER A 94 -2.23 -76.70 58.59
N MET A 95 -1.81 -77.85 59.13
CA MET A 95 -0.40 -78.26 59.21
C MET A 95 0.09 -78.92 57.92
N LEU A 96 -0.80 -79.56 57.16
CA LEU A 96 -0.54 -80.07 55.81
C LEU A 96 -0.59 -78.97 54.72
N LEU A 97 -1.39 -77.91 54.93
CA LEU A 97 -1.42 -76.71 54.06
C LEU A 97 -0.51 -75.58 54.55
N LYS A 98 0.15 -75.73 55.71
CA LYS A 98 1.34 -74.95 56.04
C LYS A 98 2.47 -75.43 55.15
N LEU A 99 2.62 -74.75 54.01
CA LEU A 99 3.91 -74.63 53.33
C LEU A 99 5.00 -74.37 54.40
N PRO A 100 6.18 -75.01 54.32
CA PRO A 100 7.27 -74.71 55.24
C PRO A 100 7.49 -73.19 55.23
N SER A 101 7.49 -72.59 56.41
CA SER A 101 7.53 -71.13 56.56
C SER A 101 8.65 -70.56 55.72
N ALA A 102 8.30 -69.69 54.77
CA ALA A 102 9.28 -68.95 53.98
C ALA A 102 10.29 -68.32 54.96
N PRO A 103 11.61 -68.45 54.71
CA PRO A 103 12.61 -68.00 55.65
C PRO A 103 12.43 -66.50 55.95
N ASN A 104 12.54 -66.10 57.22
CA ASN A 104 12.54 -64.70 57.64
C ASN A 104 13.81 -64.00 57.12
N CYS A 105 13.82 -63.65 55.83
CA CYS A 105 14.96 -63.05 55.12
C CYS A 105 15.66 -61.86 55.82
N PRO A 106 14.98 -60.97 56.59
CA PRO A 106 15.68 -59.91 57.32
C PRO A 106 16.46 -60.34 58.57
N GLU A 107 16.30 -61.57 59.07
CA GLU A 107 16.89 -62.03 60.36
C GLU A 107 17.98 -63.12 60.18
N ILE A 108 18.50 -63.32 58.97
CA ILE A 108 19.39 -64.44 58.64
C ILE A 108 20.86 -64.06 58.78
N PHE A 109 21.63 -64.90 59.48
CA PHE A 109 23.09 -64.81 59.51
C PHE A 109 23.70 -65.38 58.21
N TRP A 110 23.93 -64.51 57.22
CA TRP A 110 24.37 -64.85 55.87
C TRP A 110 25.57 -65.82 55.75
N PRO A 111 26.61 -65.78 56.61
CA PRO A 111 27.72 -66.74 56.52
C PRO A 111 27.34 -68.21 56.74
N LEU A 112 26.19 -68.50 57.38
CA LEU A 112 25.67 -69.85 57.58
C LEU A 112 24.41 -70.14 56.75
N ALA A 113 23.96 -69.20 55.92
CA ALA A 113 22.78 -69.36 55.07
C ALA A 113 23.06 -70.31 53.90
N SER A 114 22.21 -71.32 53.72
CA SER A 114 22.29 -72.22 52.57
C SER A 114 22.04 -71.49 51.25
N ALA A 115 22.59 -72.02 50.16
CA ALA A 115 22.43 -71.42 48.83
C ALA A 115 20.96 -71.32 48.38
N SER A 116 20.10 -72.28 48.78
CA SER A 116 18.67 -72.24 48.50
C SER A 116 17.94 -71.13 49.26
N VAL A 117 18.33 -70.86 50.51
CA VAL A 117 17.80 -69.74 51.32
C VAL A 117 18.27 -68.40 50.77
N ARG A 118 19.56 -68.27 50.40
CA ARG A 118 20.10 -67.09 49.70
C ARG A 118 19.33 -66.80 48.42
N LEU A 119 19.13 -67.82 47.58
CA LEU A 119 18.42 -67.71 46.31
C LEU A 119 16.94 -67.30 46.49
N HIS A 120 16.22 -67.93 47.42
CA HIS A 120 14.82 -67.60 47.69
C HIS A 120 14.65 -66.19 48.26
N CYS A 121 15.51 -65.77 49.19
CA CYS A 121 15.48 -64.41 49.72
C CYS A 121 15.90 -63.35 48.69
N ALA A 122 16.81 -63.67 47.78
CA ALA A 122 17.15 -62.81 46.66
C ALA A 122 15.97 -62.65 45.67
N GLN A 123 15.29 -63.75 45.31
CA GLN A 123 14.06 -63.69 44.50
C GLN A 123 12.96 -62.86 45.18
N LEU A 124 12.80 -62.99 46.50
CA LEU A 124 11.84 -62.18 47.26
C LEU A 124 12.21 -60.70 47.27
N ALA A 125 13.50 -60.34 47.41
CA ALA A 125 13.96 -58.95 47.30
C ALA A 125 13.69 -58.40 45.89
N ALA A 126 14.15 -59.10 44.85
CA ALA A 126 13.95 -58.71 43.45
C ALA A 126 12.47 -58.52 43.08
N SER A 127 11.55 -59.30 43.67
CA SER A 127 10.10 -59.20 43.41
C SER A 127 9.48 -57.83 43.73
N LYS A 128 10.16 -56.99 44.52
CA LYS A 128 9.74 -55.61 44.81
C LYS A 128 10.03 -54.62 43.68
N GLN A 129 10.86 -54.99 42.70
CA GLN A 129 11.21 -54.19 41.53
C GLN A 129 11.71 -52.76 41.85
N THR A 130 12.53 -52.62 42.89
CA THR A 130 13.25 -51.35 43.19
C THR A 130 14.74 -51.54 42.97
N VAL A 131 15.45 -50.46 42.62
CA VAL A 131 16.91 -50.50 42.43
C VAL A 131 17.64 -51.06 43.67
N SER A 132 17.27 -50.60 44.88
CA SER A 132 17.91 -51.07 46.11
C SER A 132 17.64 -52.54 46.41
N ASP A 133 16.41 -53.02 46.17
CA ASP A 133 16.05 -54.42 46.45
C ASP A 133 16.62 -55.38 45.39
N LEU A 134 16.76 -54.93 44.14
CA LEU A 134 17.44 -55.68 43.06
C LEU A 134 18.95 -55.77 43.32
N LEU A 135 19.59 -54.69 43.76
CA LEU A 135 21.00 -54.72 44.18
C LEU A 135 21.20 -55.61 45.41
N GLN A 136 20.27 -55.60 46.36
CA GLN A 136 20.26 -56.54 47.48
C GLN A 136 20.16 -57.99 46.97
N ALA A 137 19.23 -58.29 46.07
CA ALA A 137 19.09 -59.62 45.47
C ALA A 137 20.38 -60.11 44.81
N ILE A 138 21.01 -59.26 43.99
CA ILE A 138 22.30 -59.50 43.36
C ILE A 138 23.38 -59.83 44.41
N ALA A 139 23.52 -59.00 45.45
CA ALA A 139 24.55 -59.19 46.48
C ALA A 139 24.43 -60.54 47.20
N LEU A 140 23.20 -61.00 47.49
CA LEU A 140 22.96 -62.25 48.23
C LEU A 140 23.42 -63.52 47.48
N VAL A 141 23.37 -63.51 46.14
CA VAL A 141 23.71 -64.69 45.31
C VAL A 141 25.06 -64.57 44.59
N LYS A 142 25.61 -63.36 44.41
CA LYS A 142 26.90 -63.14 43.71
C LYS A 142 28.06 -63.88 44.39
N GLU A 143 28.06 -63.92 45.72
CA GLU A 143 29.08 -64.61 46.54
C GLU A 143 29.11 -66.14 46.37
N LEU A 144 28.12 -66.75 45.71
CA LEU A 144 28.04 -68.21 45.57
C LEU A 144 29.10 -68.74 44.58
N PRO A 145 29.89 -69.78 44.96
CA PRO A 145 30.98 -70.29 44.14
C PRO A 145 30.61 -70.66 42.70
N SER A 146 31.55 -70.45 41.77
CA SER A 146 31.36 -70.74 40.33
C SER A 146 31.12 -72.21 40.00
N ASN A 147 31.42 -73.14 40.93
CA ASN A 147 31.18 -74.58 40.80
C ASN A 147 29.85 -75.05 41.45
N HIS A 148 28.98 -74.12 41.86
CA HIS A 148 27.71 -74.44 42.53
C HIS A 148 26.70 -75.11 41.57
N PRO A 149 25.93 -76.15 41.98
CA PRO A 149 24.98 -76.85 41.10
C PRO A 149 23.91 -75.98 40.45
N LEU A 150 23.53 -74.86 41.08
CA LEU A 150 22.56 -73.89 40.54
C LEU A 150 23.21 -72.72 39.79
N ARG A 151 24.50 -72.76 39.46
CA ARG A 151 25.21 -71.57 38.93
C ARG A 151 24.58 -71.01 37.65
N THR A 152 24.19 -71.86 36.70
CA THR A 152 23.49 -71.43 35.47
C THR A 152 22.18 -70.68 35.74
N GLN A 153 21.43 -71.10 36.77
CA GLN A 153 20.19 -70.42 37.17
C GLN A 153 20.48 -69.07 37.86
N ILE A 154 21.53 -69.03 38.69
CA ILE A 154 21.99 -67.80 39.35
C ILE A 154 22.51 -66.78 38.32
N ASP A 155 23.27 -67.22 37.31
CA ASP A 155 23.77 -66.36 36.23
C ASP A 155 22.62 -65.73 35.43
N GLY A 156 21.58 -66.52 35.10
CA GLY A 156 20.37 -66.00 34.46
C GLY A 156 19.65 -64.95 35.32
N LEU A 157 19.43 -65.23 36.61
CA LEU A 157 18.79 -64.27 37.53
C LEU A 157 19.62 -63.00 37.74
N LEU A 158 20.95 -63.11 37.80
CA LEU A 158 21.85 -61.96 37.88
C LEU A 158 21.77 -61.10 36.61
N GLU A 159 21.60 -61.72 35.43
CA GLU A 159 21.38 -61.01 34.18
C GLU A 159 19.99 -60.34 34.15
N ASP A 160 18.93 -61.06 34.51
CA ASP A 160 17.55 -60.55 34.58
C ASP A 160 17.43 -59.35 35.53
N TRP A 161 17.93 -59.45 36.76
CA TRP A 161 17.87 -58.34 37.73
C TRP A 161 18.74 -57.14 37.32
N SER A 162 19.84 -57.38 36.59
CA SER A 162 20.63 -56.29 35.99
C SER A 162 19.85 -55.60 34.86
N ARG A 163 19.08 -56.35 34.06
CA ARG A 163 18.17 -55.81 33.04
C ARG A 163 17.02 -55.03 33.68
N ASP A 164 16.46 -55.48 34.80
CA ASP A 164 15.44 -54.76 35.56
C ASP A 164 15.98 -53.41 36.10
N ILE A 165 17.20 -53.39 36.66
CA ILE A 165 17.86 -52.13 37.07
C ILE A 165 18.06 -51.19 35.87
N LEU A 166 18.48 -51.72 34.72
CA LEU A 166 18.62 -50.92 33.49
C LEU A 166 17.28 -50.42 32.93
N GLN A 167 16.18 -51.15 33.15
CA GLN A 167 14.84 -50.71 32.79
C GLN A 167 14.36 -49.56 33.69
N LEU A 168 14.55 -49.67 35.01
CA LEU A 168 14.26 -48.59 35.96
C LEU A 168 15.10 -47.33 35.65
N ALA A 169 16.37 -47.51 35.30
CA ALA A 169 17.23 -46.42 34.86
C ALA A 169 16.78 -45.81 33.50
N ASP A 170 16.19 -46.60 32.59
CA ASP A 170 15.60 -46.06 31.36
C ASP A 170 14.45 -45.10 31.68
N GLU A 171 13.67 -45.31 32.75
CA GLU A 171 12.60 -44.37 33.14
C GLU A 171 13.14 -42.97 33.47
N SER A 172 14.23 -42.86 34.24
CA SER A 172 14.93 -41.60 34.49
C SER A 172 15.46 -40.98 33.19
N PHE A 173 15.99 -41.80 32.26
CA PHE A 173 16.40 -41.32 30.95
C PHE A 173 15.20 -40.76 30.15
N GLN A 174 14.09 -41.49 30.07
CA GLN A 174 12.85 -41.06 29.39
C GLN A 174 12.28 -39.77 30.00
N ALA A 175 12.43 -39.57 31.30
CA ALA A 175 12.01 -38.37 32.02
C ALA A 175 12.88 -37.13 31.73
N GLY A 176 14.08 -37.31 31.20
CA GLY A 176 15.04 -36.24 30.90
C GLY A 176 16.27 -36.20 31.83
N ASN A 177 16.41 -37.16 32.74
CA ASN A 177 17.49 -37.21 33.73
C ASN A 177 18.59 -38.20 33.30
N LEU A 178 19.34 -37.87 32.23
CA LEU A 178 20.41 -38.73 31.71
C LEU A 178 21.45 -39.11 32.78
N GLU A 179 21.92 -38.14 33.56
CA GLU A 179 22.94 -38.38 34.59
C GLU A 179 22.44 -39.31 35.70
N GLU A 180 21.16 -39.21 36.08
CA GLU A 180 20.52 -40.10 37.06
C GLU A 180 20.39 -41.52 36.52
N ALA A 181 20.02 -41.68 35.23
CA ALA A 181 19.97 -42.96 34.56
C ALA A 181 21.36 -43.64 34.51
N ILE A 182 22.41 -42.89 34.13
CA ILE A 182 23.79 -43.38 34.11
C ILE A 182 24.27 -43.75 35.53
N ALA A 183 23.99 -42.91 36.53
CA ALA A 183 24.35 -43.16 37.92
C ALA A 183 23.64 -44.41 38.49
N THR A 184 22.38 -44.64 38.12
CA THR A 184 21.59 -45.82 38.51
C THR A 184 22.13 -47.08 37.84
N ALA A 185 22.37 -47.04 36.53
CA ALA A 185 22.90 -48.16 35.76
C ALA A 185 24.28 -48.64 36.27
N ARG A 186 25.15 -47.70 36.68
CA ARG A 186 26.48 -47.99 37.25
C ARG A 186 26.46 -48.62 38.64
N GLN A 187 25.31 -48.77 39.29
CA GLN A 187 25.23 -49.49 40.58
C GLN A 187 25.31 -51.01 40.39
N VAL A 188 25.07 -51.52 39.17
CA VAL A 188 25.26 -52.94 38.83
C VAL A 188 26.75 -53.32 38.94
N PRO A 189 27.13 -54.32 39.76
CA PRO A 189 28.53 -54.65 40.01
C PRO A 189 29.36 -55.00 38.75
N GLU A 190 30.59 -54.49 38.69
CA GLU A 190 31.52 -54.61 37.54
C GLU A 190 32.01 -56.05 37.26
N ASP A 191 31.99 -56.93 38.26
CA ASP A 191 32.43 -58.33 38.16
C ASP A 191 31.38 -59.28 37.58
N LEU A 192 30.18 -58.77 37.27
CA LEU A 192 29.12 -59.52 36.61
C LEU A 192 29.26 -59.42 35.09
N LYS A 193 29.08 -60.52 34.36
CA LYS A 193 28.97 -60.51 32.89
C LYS A 193 27.88 -59.56 32.39
N ALA A 194 26.81 -59.39 33.16
CA ALA A 194 25.74 -58.46 32.86
C ALA A 194 26.18 -56.98 32.82
N HIS A 195 27.37 -56.63 33.34
CA HIS A 195 27.92 -55.28 33.24
C HIS A 195 28.23 -54.87 31.79
N GLU A 196 28.51 -55.82 30.88
CA GLU A 196 28.61 -55.52 29.44
C GLU A 196 27.32 -54.89 28.87
N LEU A 197 26.15 -55.23 29.44
CA LEU A 197 24.86 -54.64 29.05
C LEU A 197 24.72 -53.19 29.54
N VAL A 198 25.36 -52.86 30.66
CA VAL A 198 25.35 -51.52 31.28
C VAL A 198 26.06 -50.53 30.37
N ASP A 199 27.29 -50.84 29.96
CA ASP A 199 28.07 -49.97 29.06
C ASP A 199 27.39 -49.78 27.70
N VAL A 200 26.83 -50.86 27.12
CA VAL A 200 26.10 -50.80 25.85
C VAL A 200 24.85 -49.90 25.96
N GLN A 201 24.10 -49.98 27.06
CA GLN A 201 22.90 -49.16 27.27
C GLN A 201 23.25 -47.69 27.59
N ILE A 202 24.30 -47.43 28.39
CA ILE A 202 24.81 -46.07 28.64
C ILE A 202 25.26 -45.41 27.33
N ALA A 203 26.07 -46.10 26.53
CA ALA A 203 26.53 -45.59 25.24
C ALA A 203 25.38 -45.32 24.25
N LYS A 204 24.29 -46.10 24.34
CA LYS A 204 23.05 -45.89 23.56
C LYS A 204 22.30 -44.65 24.05
N TRP A 205 22.10 -44.46 25.35
CA TRP A 205 21.47 -43.25 25.92
C TRP A 205 22.24 -41.98 25.54
N GLN A 206 23.57 -41.97 25.75
CA GLN A 206 24.43 -40.84 25.38
C GLN A 206 24.31 -40.51 23.89
N ARG A 207 24.35 -41.51 23.01
CA ARG A 207 24.20 -41.30 21.56
C ARG A 207 22.84 -40.73 21.17
N ILE A 208 21.76 -41.16 21.81
CA ILE A 208 20.41 -40.61 21.60
C ILE A 208 20.35 -39.15 22.09
N TRP A 209 20.90 -38.89 23.28
CA TRP A 209 20.92 -37.56 23.90
C TRP A 209 21.70 -36.54 23.08
N THR A 210 22.97 -36.84 22.72
CA THR A 210 23.81 -35.96 21.90
C THR A 210 23.19 -35.69 20.53
N ARG A 211 22.48 -36.67 19.94
CA ARG A 211 21.75 -36.46 18.68
C ARG A 211 20.56 -35.51 18.87
N ALA A 212 19.80 -35.65 19.95
CA ALA A 212 18.63 -34.82 20.23
C ALA A 212 19.03 -33.37 20.55
N GLU A 213 20.04 -33.21 21.41
CA GLU A 213 20.66 -31.92 21.73
C GLU A 213 21.15 -31.21 20.47
N LYS A 214 21.86 -31.93 19.58
CA LYS A 214 22.31 -31.37 18.30
C LYS A 214 21.13 -30.90 17.42
N ILE A 215 20.06 -31.68 17.32
CA ILE A 215 18.86 -31.28 16.55
C ILE A 215 18.24 -30.00 17.13
N TYR A 216 18.18 -29.88 18.46
CA TYR A 216 17.65 -28.71 19.14
C TYR A 216 18.52 -27.47 18.87
N GLN A 217 19.85 -27.57 19.03
CA GLN A 217 20.80 -26.50 18.76
C GLN A 217 20.82 -26.08 17.28
N ASP A 218 20.79 -27.03 16.35
CA ASP A 218 20.71 -26.75 14.92
C ASP A 218 19.41 -25.96 14.59
N ALA A 219 18.28 -26.30 15.23
CA ALA A 219 17.01 -25.58 15.05
C ALA A 219 17.03 -24.15 15.64
N GLU A 220 17.65 -23.94 16.81
CA GLU A 220 17.86 -22.60 17.36
C GLU A 220 18.74 -21.72 16.46
N ASN A 221 19.73 -22.30 15.79
CA ASN A 221 20.58 -21.57 14.86
C ASN A 221 19.82 -21.15 13.60
N GLU A 222 18.96 -22.01 13.05
CA GLU A 222 18.05 -21.65 11.95
C GLU A 222 17.06 -20.54 12.36
N LEU A 223 16.56 -20.56 13.61
CA LEU A 223 15.70 -19.49 14.15
C LEU A 223 16.40 -18.12 14.17
N ARG A 224 17.67 -18.07 14.64
CA ARG A 224 18.47 -16.84 14.63
C ARG A 224 18.68 -16.31 13.20
N GLN A 225 18.72 -17.19 12.21
CA GLN A 225 18.85 -16.84 10.78
C GLN A 225 17.52 -16.51 10.09
N ARG A 226 16.38 -16.50 10.81
CA ARG A 226 15.01 -16.34 10.28
C ARG A 226 14.55 -17.49 9.35
N ASN A 227 15.19 -18.65 9.39
CA ASN A 227 14.88 -19.82 8.55
C ASN A 227 13.79 -20.69 9.19
N TRP A 228 12.58 -20.14 9.33
CA TRP A 228 11.46 -20.77 10.07
C TRP A 228 11.14 -22.20 9.63
N GLN A 229 11.14 -22.44 8.31
CA GLN A 229 10.84 -23.74 7.73
C GLN A 229 11.92 -24.78 8.08
N SER A 230 13.20 -24.40 8.05
CA SER A 230 14.31 -25.25 8.46
C SER A 230 14.24 -25.59 9.95
N ALA A 231 13.99 -24.60 10.80
CA ALA A 231 13.81 -24.79 12.24
C ALA A 231 12.64 -25.74 12.57
N PHE A 232 11.50 -25.58 11.90
CA PHE A 232 10.35 -26.48 12.05
C PHE A 232 10.66 -27.92 11.58
N MET A 233 11.31 -28.06 10.42
CA MET A 233 11.72 -29.36 9.89
C MET A 233 12.78 -30.07 10.75
N LEU A 234 13.67 -29.34 11.42
CA LEU A 234 14.59 -29.88 12.41
C LEU A 234 13.85 -30.31 13.68
N THR A 235 12.94 -29.47 14.18
CA THR A 235 12.11 -29.76 15.37
C THR A 235 11.27 -31.03 15.18
N ALA A 236 10.70 -31.23 13.99
CA ALA A 236 9.99 -32.47 13.64
C ALA A 236 10.85 -33.74 13.71
N LYS A 237 12.19 -33.64 13.68
CA LYS A 237 13.09 -34.79 13.90
C LYS A 237 13.15 -35.21 15.38
N LEU A 238 12.86 -34.32 16.33
CA LEU A 238 12.79 -34.66 17.76
C LEU A 238 11.68 -35.68 18.06
N LEU A 239 10.57 -35.65 17.32
CA LEU A 239 9.50 -36.66 17.41
C LEU A 239 9.97 -38.10 17.11
N ARG A 240 11.12 -38.26 16.44
CA ARG A 240 11.73 -39.55 16.10
C ARG A 240 12.93 -39.92 16.99
N VAL A 241 13.25 -39.08 17.98
CA VAL A 241 14.24 -39.40 19.01
C VAL A 241 13.59 -40.39 19.98
N ASN A 242 14.26 -41.52 20.25
CA ASN A 242 13.78 -42.53 21.17
C ASN A 242 14.00 -42.12 22.65
N ASN A 243 13.41 -41.00 23.02
CA ASN A 243 13.40 -40.43 24.37
C ASN A 243 12.14 -39.56 24.54
N LYS A 244 11.32 -39.82 25.56
CA LYS A 244 10.03 -39.14 25.77
C LYS A 244 10.18 -37.64 26.07
N TYR A 245 11.12 -37.25 26.92
CA TYR A 245 11.40 -35.84 27.22
C TYR A 245 11.79 -35.04 25.97
N TRP A 246 12.63 -35.59 25.09
CA TRP A 246 13.00 -34.94 23.83
C TRP A 246 11.85 -34.90 22.81
N SER A 247 11.09 -35.98 22.66
CA SER A 247 10.01 -36.11 21.67
C SER A 247 8.68 -35.45 22.10
N SER A 248 8.52 -35.07 23.37
CA SER A 248 7.35 -34.33 23.86
C SER A 248 7.74 -32.98 24.46
N THR A 249 8.24 -32.93 25.70
CA THR A 249 8.53 -31.68 26.43
C THR A 249 9.40 -30.70 25.64
N LYS A 250 10.53 -31.15 25.08
CA LYS A 250 11.44 -30.28 24.31
C LYS A 250 10.92 -29.94 22.92
N TYR A 251 10.23 -30.88 22.27
CA TYR A 251 9.52 -30.62 21.01
C TYR A 251 8.48 -29.52 21.18
N ASP A 252 7.61 -29.60 22.19
CA ASP A 252 6.57 -28.61 22.47
C ASP A 252 7.16 -27.24 22.85
N GLN A 253 8.23 -27.23 23.67
CA GLN A 253 8.95 -26.01 24.01
C GLN A 253 9.47 -25.31 22.75
N LEU A 254 10.21 -26.04 21.90
CA LEU A 254 10.83 -25.48 20.70
C LEU A 254 9.78 -25.07 19.65
N ASN A 255 8.69 -25.84 19.49
CA ASN A 255 7.60 -25.50 18.59
C ASN A 255 6.92 -24.18 18.99
N ARG A 256 6.68 -23.95 20.30
CA ARG A 256 6.16 -22.66 20.79
C ARG A 256 7.12 -21.51 20.48
N ILE A 257 8.42 -21.70 20.72
CA ILE A 257 9.46 -20.72 20.40
C ILE A 257 9.45 -20.39 18.89
N ILE A 258 9.33 -21.39 18.01
CA ILE A 258 9.27 -21.20 16.55
C ILE A 258 8.05 -20.37 16.15
N VAL A 259 6.88 -20.65 16.72
CA VAL A 259 5.64 -19.90 16.43
C VAL A 259 5.79 -18.44 16.85
N THR A 260 6.19 -18.17 18.10
CA THR A 260 6.40 -16.80 18.59
C THR A 260 7.45 -16.04 17.78
N ALA A 261 8.60 -16.67 17.49
CA ALA A 261 9.67 -16.05 16.73
C ALA A 261 9.26 -15.74 15.28
N ARG A 262 8.43 -16.59 14.67
CA ARG A 262 7.83 -16.33 13.35
C ARG A 262 6.85 -15.16 13.40
N GLU A 263 5.94 -15.11 14.37
CA GLU A 263 4.99 -14.01 14.52
C GLU A 263 5.70 -12.66 14.72
N ASP A 264 6.76 -12.64 15.53
CA ASP A 264 7.61 -11.46 15.71
C ASP A 264 8.44 -11.12 14.46
N GLY A 265 8.87 -12.13 13.71
CA GLY A 265 9.49 -11.96 12.39
C GLY A 265 8.55 -11.30 11.39
N ASP A 266 7.28 -11.74 11.34
CA ASP A 266 6.24 -11.17 10.49
C ASP A 266 5.86 -9.73 10.93
N LYS A 267 5.90 -9.43 12.24
CA LYS A 267 5.78 -8.05 12.76
C LYS A 267 6.95 -7.18 12.28
N LEU A 268 8.19 -7.63 12.44
CA LEU A 268 9.37 -6.88 11.99
C LEU A 268 9.39 -6.69 10.47
N TYR A 269 8.99 -7.68 9.68
CA TYR A 269 8.88 -7.52 8.22
C TYR A 269 7.85 -6.44 7.84
N LYS A 270 6.70 -6.37 8.52
CA LYS A 270 5.74 -5.27 8.36
C LYS A 270 6.33 -3.92 8.76
N ALA A 271 7.13 -3.86 9.82
CA ALA A 271 7.85 -2.65 10.22
C ALA A 271 8.87 -2.20 9.15
N GLU A 272 9.71 -3.11 8.64
CA GLU A 272 10.67 -2.83 7.58
C GLU A 272 9.97 -2.27 6.31
N ASN A 273 8.83 -2.86 5.91
CA ASN A 273 8.01 -2.38 4.79
C ASN A 273 7.37 -1.00 5.04
N LEU A 274 6.79 -0.78 6.23
CA LEU A 274 6.21 0.52 6.61
C LEU A 274 7.28 1.62 6.60
N ALA A 275 8.44 1.36 7.20
CA ALA A 275 9.58 2.27 7.19
C ALA A 275 10.07 2.54 5.76
N GLY A 276 9.92 1.59 4.82
CA GLY A 276 10.23 1.75 3.40
C GLY A 276 9.56 2.98 2.77
N SER A 277 8.27 3.20 3.06
CA SER A 277 7.35 4.12 2.36
C SER A 277 7.67 5.63 2.36
N GLY A 278 8.70 6.09 3.07
CA GLY A 278 9.10 7.50 3.12
C GLY A 278 8.18 8.42 3.92
N SER A 279 7.08 7.90 4.48
CA SER A 279 6.17 8.64 5.36
C SER A 279 6.64 8.59 6.82
N VAL A 280 6.74 9.76 7.45
CA VAL A 280 7.06 9.96 8.88
C VAL A 280 6.18 9.08 9.78
N GLU A 281 4.86 9.11 9.55
CA GLU A 281 3.87 8.35 10.31
C GLU A 281 4.06 6.83 10.18
N ASN A 282 4.49 6.36 9.00
CA ASN A 282 4.76 4.94 8.78
C ASN A 282 6.08 4.49 9.42
N VAL A 283 7.10 5.35 9.45
CA VAL A 283 8.36 5.06 10.17
C VAL A 283 8.10 5.04 11.69
N LEU A 284 7.28 5.95 12.24
CA LEU A 284 6.86 5.92 13.65
C LEU A 284 6.08 4.63 13.99
N LYS A 285 5.18 4.18 13.12
CA LYS A 285 4.51 2.88 13.26
C LYS A 285 5.50 1.72 13.23
N ALA A 286 6.49 1.74 12.34
CA ALA A 286 7.53 0.73 12.28
C ALA A 286 8.35 0.66 13.57
N MET A 287 8.71 1.80 14.16
CA MET A 287 9.41 1.88 15.45
C MET A 287 8.58 1.26 16.58
N LYS A 288 7.31 1.65 16.73
CA LYS A 288 6.40 1.07 17.73
C LYS A 288 6.23 -0.45 17.59
N ILE A 289 6.22 -0.97 16.37
CA ILE A 289 6.18 -2.42 16.13
C ILE A 289 7.50 -3.08 16.58
N ALA A 290 8.66 -2.50 16.29
CA ALA A 290 9.94 -3.03 16.75
C ALA A 290 10.10 -2.96 18.29
N GLU A 291 9.64 -1.88 18.92
CA GLU A 291 9.62 -1.71 20.38
C GLU A 291 8.68 -2.72 21.07
N SER A 292 7.65 -3.21 20.39
CA SER A 292 6.71 -4.20 20.93
C SER A 292 7.25 -5.64 21.01
N ILE A 293 8.42 -5.92 20.42
CA ILE A 293 9.05 -7.24 20.46
C ILE A 293 9.63 -7.48 21.86
N GLN A 294 9.23 -8.58 22.51
CA GLN A 294 9.62 -8.89 23.88
C GLN A 294 11.06 -9.44 23.97
N ARG A 295 11.72 -9.28 25.14
CA ARG A 295 13.15 -9.60 25.35
C ARG A 295 13.51 -11.09 25.25
N ASP A 296 12.53 -11.95 25.48
CA ASP A 296 12.61 -13.41 25.37
C ASP A 296 12.44 -13.91 23.92
N SER A 297 12.02 -13.04 23.00
CA SER A 297 11.93 -13.36 21.57
C SER A 297 13.32 -13.42 20.93
N TYR A 298 13.56 -14.44 20.10
CA TYR A 298 14.77 -14.57 19.27
C TYR A 298 14.89 -13.41 18.26
N MET A 299 13.79 -12.66 18.01
CA MET A 299 13.78 -11.47 17.16
C MET A 299 14.12 -10.17 17.90
N TYR A 300 14.27 -10.17 19.24
CA TYR A 300 14.52 -8.96 20.03
C TYR A 300 15.77 -8.19 19.59
N GLN A 301 16.92 -8.88 19.50
CA GLN A 301 18.16 -8.26 19.03
C GLN A 301 17.98 -7.59 17.67
N LYS A 302 17.26 -8.26 16.76
CA LYS A 302 16.98 -7.76 15.42
C LYS A 302 16.08 -6.53 15.42
N ALA A 303 15.12 -6.46 16.35
CA ALA A 303 14.30 -5.28 16.56
C ALA A 303 15.15 -4.09 17.05
N GLN A 304 16.05 -4.33 18.02
CA GLN A 304 16.97 -3.31 18.54
C GLN A 304 17.96 -2.80 17.48
N GLU A 305 18.38 -3.64 16.52
CA GLU A 305 19.18 -3.20 15.36
C GLU A 305 18.39 -2.33 14.34
N LEU A 306 17.06 -2.43 14.33
CA LEU A 306 16.20 -1.69 13.39
C LEU A 306 15.77 -0.33 13.93
N ILE A 307 15.55 -0.20 15.24
CA ILE A 307 15.11 1.06 15.88
C ILE A 307 16.04 2.25 15.53
N PRO A 308 17.39 2.16 15.65
CA PRO A 308 18.29 3.22 15.18
C PRO A 308 18.17 3.50 13.69
N LYS A 309 18.01 2.47 12.84
CA LYS A 309 17.89 2.67 11.38
C LYS A 309 16.62 3.43 11.01
N PHE A 310 15.53 3.19 11.74
CA PHE A 310 14.28 3.95 11.61
C PHE A 310 14.44 5.39 12.12
N GLY A 311 15.12 5.59 13.26
CA GLY A 311 15.48 6.93 13.77
C GLY A 311 16.34 7.74 12.77
N SER A 312 17.38 7.13 12.20
CA SER A 312 18.19 7.77 11.14
C SER A 312 17.37 8.08 9.88
N LYS A 313 16.33 7.29 9.56
CA LYS A 313 15.43 7.60 8.44
C LYS A 313 14.52 8.80 8.76
N MET A 314 14.04 8.92 9.99
CA MET A 314 13.31 10.11 10.46
C MET A 314 14.17 11.37 10.39
N LEU A 315 15.43 11.32 10.85
CA LEU A 315 16.38 12.44 10.73
C LEU A 315 16.61 12.86 9.27
N LYS A 316 16.70 11.92 8.32
CA LYS A 316 16.79 12.24 6.89
C LYS A 316 15.53 12.91 6.34
N LEU A 317 14.34 12.49 6.78
CA LEU A 317 13.08 13.15 6.41
C LEU A 317 12.98 14.56 6.99
N ALA A 318 13.47 14.78 8.22
CA ALA A 318 13.56 16.09 8.82
C ALA A 318 14.57 17.01 8.09
N GLN A 319 15.76 16.51 7.76
CA GLN A 319 16.75 17.28 6.99
C GLN A 319 16.18 17.73 5.63
N ALA A 320 15.47 16.84 4.92
CA ALA A 320 14.82 17.19 3.66
C ALA A 320 13.75 18.30 3.79
N ARG A 321 13.10 18.44 4.97
CA ARG A 321 12.22 19.59 5.27
C ARG A 321 13.00 20.85 5.61
N MET A 322 14.08 20.72 6.39
CA MET A 322 14.98 21.84 6.69
C MET A 322 15.59 22.45 5.41
N ASP A 323 15.98 21.61 4.45
CA ASP A 323 16.52 22.02 3.14
C ASP A 323 15.46 22.76 2.29
N GLN A 324 14.17 22.48 2.50
CA GLN A 324 13.03 23.18 1.89
C GLN A 324 12.66 24.49 2.63
N ARG A 325 13.44 24.88 3.66
CA ARG A 325 13.13 25.95 4.63
C ARG A 325 11.88 25.71 5.50
N ASP A 326 11.36 24.48 5.53
CA ASP A 326 10.25 24.05 6.38
C ASP A 326 10.78 23.56 7.75
N ALA A 327 11.32 24.51 8.52
CA ALA A 327 11.97 24.21 9.79
C ALA A 327 10.97 23.76 10.88
N ASP A 328 9.72 24.25 10.86
CA ASP A 328 8.67 23.83 11.79
C ASP A 328 8.36 22.33 11.64
N THR A 329 8.11 21.87 10.40
CA THR A 329 7.86 20.44 10.15
C THR A 329 9.10 19.60 10.40
N ALA A 330 10.30 20.11 10.07
CA ALA A 330 11.55 19.41 10.36
C ALA A 330 11.73 19.13 11.86
N LEU A 331 11.52 20.14 12.72
CA LEU A 331 11.66 20.02 14.17
C LEU A 331 10.54 19.15 14.78
N ASP A 332 9.30 19.22 14.28
CA ASP A 332 8.20 18.33 14.68
C ASP A 332 8.52 16.85 14.37
N ILE A 333 9.11 16.55 13.20
CA ILE A 333 9.54 15.19 12.84
C ILE A 333 10.57 14.67 13.86
N VAL A 334 11.57 15.48 14.21
CA VAL A 334 12.64 15.05 15.13
C VAL A 334 12.14 14.90 16.57
N ARG A 335 11.28 15.81 17.04
CA ARG A 335 10.65 15.73 18.38
C ARG A 335 9.73 14.51 18.55
N LYS A 336 9.29 13.87 17.46
CA LYS A 336 8.54 12.60 17.47
C LYS A 336 9.41 11.35 17.53
N ILE A 337 10.73 11.47 17.35
CA ILE A 337 11.64 10.33 17.47
C ILE A 337 11.78 10.00 18.97
N PRO A 338 11.47 8.76 19.42
CA PRO A 338 11.69 8.36 20.80
C PRO A 338 13.20 8.34 21.15
N PRO A 339 13.58 8.39 22.44
CA PRO A 339 14.99 8.41 22.84
C PRO A 339 15.75 7.16 22.36
N ILE A 340 16.77 7.34 21.52
CA ILE A 340 17.64 6.27 21.02
C ILE A 340 19.08 6.58 21.46
N PRO A 341 19.67 5.81 22.40
CA PRO A 341 21.00 6.11 22.95
C PRO A 341 22.11 6.30 21.89
N SER A 342 22.07 5.54 20.80
CA SER A 342 23.07 5.62 19.71
C SER A 342 22.88 6.78 18.74
N LEU A 343 21.78 7.53 18.84
CA LEU A 343 21.45 8.67 17.97
C LEU A 343 21.13 9.95 18.74
N GLN A 344 21.02 9.91 20.07
CA GLN A 344 20.55 11.04 20.88
C GLN A 344 21.36 12.31 20.61
N ALA A 345 22.69 12.22 20.56
CA ALA A 345 23.54 13.36 20.24
C ALA A 345 23.21 14.00 18.88
N GLN A 346 22.95 13.20 17.83
CA GLN A 346 22.58 13.69 16.49
C GLN A 346 21.16 14.29 16.46
N ILE A 347 20.25 13.76 17.28
CA ILE A 347 18.89 14.28 17.46
C ILE A 347 18.95 15.66 18.12
N ASP A 348 19.71 15.78 19.22
CA ASP A 348 19.88 17.03 19.97
C ASP A 348 20.59 18.09 19.10
N ASP A 349 21.66 17.71 18.39
CA ASP A 349 22.39 18.55 17.43
C ASP A 349 21.49 19.08 16.32
N PHE A 350 20.62 18.23 15.76
CA PHE A 350 19.65 18.64 14.75
C PHE A 350 18.65 19.66 15.30
N ILE A 351 18.18 19.48 16.54
CA ILE A 351 17.24 20.42 17.18
C ILE A 351 17.91 21.78 17.38
N VAL A 352 19.11 21.83 17.99
CA VAL A 352 19.83 23.09 18.27
C VAL A 352 20.12 23.87 16.99
N LEU A 353 20.72 23.21 15.99
CA LEU A 353 21.04 23.89 14.73
C LEU A 353 19.77 24.19 13.91
N GLY A 354 18.74 23.34 14.01
CA GLY A 354 17.46 23.54 13.33
C GLY A 354 16.66 24.72 13.87
N GLU A 355 16.71 24.98 15.19
CA GLU A 355 16.12 26.18 15.79
C GLU A 355 16.87 27.45 15.38
N ALA A 356 18.20 27.40 15.28
CA ALA A 356 19.00 28.48 14.70
C ALA A 356 18.61 28.76 13.24
N GLN A 357 18.52 27.72 12.40
CA GLN A 357 18.08 27.85 11.00
C GLN A 357 16.65 28.39 10.89
N ARG A 358 15.72 27.96 11.75
CA ARG A 358 14.36 28.48 11.84
C ARG A 358 14.34 29.99 12.10
N SER A 359 15.16 30.45 13.04
CA SER A 359 15.31 31.89 13.36
C SER A 359 15.85 32.68 12.15
N ALA A 360 16.85 32.13 11.44
CA ALA A 360 17.42 32.77 10.25
C ALA A 360 16.43 32.84 9.07
N PHE A 361 15.55 31.85 8.92
CA PHE A 361 14.56 31.80 7.83
C PHE A 361 13.48 32.88 7.93
N ILE A 362 13.32 33.55 9.08
CA ILE A 362 12.51 34.78 9.23
C ILE A 362 13.02 35.87 8.27
N GLY A 363 14.34 35.91 8.03
CA GLY A 363 14.95 36.80 7.04
C GLY A 363 15.06 38.28 7.46
N THR A 364 14.84 38.60 8.73
CA THR A 364 15.09 39.92 9.34
C THR A 364 16.45 39.95 10.06
N VAL A 365 16.99 41.14 10.33
CA VAL A 365 18.21 41.31 11.13
C VAL A 365 18.11 40.58 12.48
N ALA A 366 17.04 40.83 13.24
CA ALA A 366 16.81 40.20 14.53
C ALA A 366 16.70 38.65 14.45
N GLY A 367 16.14 38.11 13.37
CA GLY A 367 16.08 36.67 13.13
C GLY A 367 17.45 36.04 12.87
N LEU A 368 18.31 36.74 12.13
CA LEU A 368 19.70 36.33 11.87
C LEU A 368 20.58 36.46 13.13
N GLU A 369 20.41 37.52 13.92
CA GLU A 369 21.10 37.68 15.21
C GLU A 369 20.71 36.57 16.20
N ALA A 370 19.43 36.24 16.30
CA ALA A 370 18.95 35.13 17.11
C ALA A 370 19.50 33.77 16.62
N ALA A 371 19.57 33.56 15.31
CA ALA A 371 20.17 32.36 14.72
C ALA A 371 21.65 32.22 15.05
N ILE A 372 22.43 33.30 14.93
CA ILE A 372 23.85 33.32 15.31
C ILE A 372 24.00 33.01 16.80
N SER A 373 23.23 33.66 17.67
CA SER A 373 23.28 33.45 19.12
C SER A 373 22.94 32.01 19.53
N GLN A 374 22.00 31.36 18.84
CA GLN A 374 21.65 29.95 19.06
C GLN A 374 22.76 29.01 18.55
N ALA A 375 23.27 29.23 17.33
CA ALA A 375 24.33 28.40 16.76
C ALA A 375 25.69 28.54 17.50
N GLN A 376 25.97 29.69 18.11
CA GLN A 376 27.16 29.92 18.94
C GLN A 376 27.19 29.10 20.23
N GLN A 377 26.06 28.51 20.66
CA GLN A 377 25.99 27.63 21.83
C GLN A 377 26.47 26.20 21.54
N ILE A 378 26.73 25.86 20.27
CA ILE A 378 27.24 24.56 19.86
C ILE A 378 28.73 24.48 20.22
N ASP A 379 29.08 23.54 21.07
CA ASP A 379 30.46 23.31 21.52
C ASP A 379 31.36 22.79 20.38
N ALA A 380 32.64 23.19 20.40
CA ALA A 380 33.63 22.84 19.38
C ALA A 380 33.96 21.34 19.30
N SER A 381 33.57 20.54 20.30
CA SER A 381 33.69 19.08 20.29
C SER A 381 32.55 18.36 19.55
N ARG A 382 31.51 19.07 19.09
CA ARG A 382 30.35 18.47 18.39
C ARG A 382 30.62 18.35 16.89
N ASP A 383 30.25 17.21 16.31
CA ASP A 383 30.40 16.93 14.85
C ASP A 383 29.73 17.99 13.95
N ILE A 384 28.71 18.69 14.44
CA ILE A 384 28.00 19.74 13.68
C ILE A 384 28.65 21.13 13.75
N TYR A 385 29.72 21.32 14.54
CA TYR A 385 30.30 22.63 14.82
C TYR A 385 30.75 23.37 13.54
N ASP A 386 31.46 22.70 12.64
CA ASP A 386 31.91 23.31 11.37
C ASP A 386 30.73 23.80 10.51
N LYS A 387 29.62 23.04 10.48
CA LYS A 387 28.39 23.43 9.78
C LYS A 387 27.74 24.65 10.45
N ALA A 388 27.77 24.72 11.78
CA ALA A 388 27.30 25.88 12.53
C ALA A 388 28.14 27.13 12.24
N GLN A 389 29.48 27.02 12.23
CA GLN A 389 30.36 28.14 11.91
C GLN A 389 30.19 28.65 10.46
N GLN A 390 30.00 27.75 9.49
CA GLN A 390 29.67 28.13 8.11
C GLN A 390 28.34 28.89 8.01
N LEU A 391 27.32 28.47 8.76
CA LEU A 391 26.03 29.16 8.83
C LEU A 391 26.14 30.52 9.53
N ILE A 392 26.87 30.61 10.64
CA ILE A 392 27.15 31.87 11.35
C ILE A 392 27.84 32.88 10.42
N ALA A 393 28.92 32.49 9.75
CA ALA A 393 29.66 33.37 8.84
C ALA A 393 28.77 33.88 7.69
N ARG A 394 27.87 33.02 7.17
CA ARG A 394 26.87 33.43 6.18
C ARG A 394 25.84 34.42 6.76
N TRP A 395 25.28 34.15 7.93
CA TRP A 395 24.27 35.02 8.55
C TRP A 395 24.83 36.38 8.96
N GLN A 396 26.08 36.43 9.43
CA GLN A 396 26.80 37.69 9.72
C GLN A 396 26.91 38.58 8.48
N LEU A 397 27.18 37.99 7.31
CA LEU A 397 27.19 38.71 6.04
C LEU A 397 25.76 39.17 5.68
N GLU A 398 24.77 38.28 5.74
CA GLU A 398 23.37 38.61 5.43
C GLU A 398 22.77 39.73 6.30
N ILE A 399 23.20 39.92 7.56
CA ILE A 399 22.71 41.00 8.44
C ILE A 399 22.91 42.38 7.81
N GLY A 400 24.08 42.63 7.24
CA GLY A 400 24.39 43.92 6.61
C GLY A 400 23.49 44.19 5.39
N ASP A 401 23.25 43.16 4.59
CA ASP A 401 22.45 43.27 3.37
C ASP A 401 20.94 43.39 3.66
N VAL A 402 20.43 42.64 4.64
CA VAL A 402 19.03 42.76 5.07
C VAL A 402 18.73 44.16 5.62
N GLY A 403 19.64 44.73 6.42
CA GLY A 403 19.50 46.12 6.90
C GLY A 403 19.47 47.15 5.75
N ARG A 404 20.24 46.93 4.68
CA ARG A 404 20.18 47.76 3.47
C ARG A 404 18.87 47.60 2.71
N LEU A 405 18.36 46.38 2.57
CA LEU A 405 17.05 46.14 1.95
C LEU A 405 15.91 46.78 2.75
N GLU A 406 15.91 46.68 4.07
CA GLU A 406 14.92 47.34 4.94
C GLU A 406 14.98 48.88 4.78
N LYS A 407 16.17 49.47 4.73
CA LYS A 407 16.36 50.90 4.43
C LYS A 407 15.88 51.27 3.02
N ALA A 408 16.21 50.47 2.01
CA ALA A 408 15.80 50.67 0.62
C ALA A 408 14.26 50.60 0.47
N ARG A 409 13.61 49.61 1.09
CA ARG A 409 12.14 49.51 1.18
C ARG A 409 11.52 50.72 1.85
N THR A 410 12.14 51.23 2.92
CA THR A 410 11.68 52.44 3.63
C THR A 410 11.74 53.67 2.73
N LEU A 411 12.81 53.85 1.96
CA LEU A 411 12.90 54.91 0.95
C LEU A 411 11.81 54.74 -0.11
N ALA A 412 11.73 53.57 -0.74
CA ALA A 412 10.75 53.27 -1.80
C ALA A 412 9.29 53.45 -1.37
N SER A 413 8.97 53.30 -0.08
CA SER A 413 7.61 53.46 0.45
C SER A 413 7.01 54.85 0.23
N GLN A 414 7.84 55.88 0.04
CA GLN A 414 7.40 57.25 -0.26
C GLN A 414 6.94 57.43 -1.72
N GLY A 415 7.34 56.53 -2.62
CA GLY A 415 6.84 56.43 -3.99
C GLY A 415 7.25 57.55 -4.96
N THR A 416 8.05 58.54 -4.54
CA THR A 416 8.56 59.55 -5.48
C THR A 416 9.72 58.99 -6.31
N ILE A 417 9.97 59.57 -7.50
CA ILE A 417 11.10 59.16 -8.36
C ILE A 417 12.43 59.24 -7.61
N ASN A 418 12.62 60.27 -6.79
CA ASN A 418 13.87 60.47 -6.04
C ASN A 418 14.06 59.37 -4.98
N ASP A 419 13.00 59.03 -4.23
CA ASP A 419 13.08 58.03 -3.16
C ASP A 419 13.19 56.61 -3.73
N LEU A 420 12.51 56.32 -4.84
CA LEU A 420 12.67 55.05 -5.58
C LEU A 420 14.08 54.92 -6.16
N THR A 421 14.67 56.00 -6.67
CA THR A 421 16.05 55.99 -7.17
C THR A 421 17.07 55.82 -6.03
N ALA A 422 16.82 56.46 -4.89
CA ALA A 422 17.62 56.27 -3.67
C ALA A 422 17.51 54.82 -3.13
N ALA A 423 16.32 54.23 -3.17
CA ALA A 423 16.10 52.83 -2.82
C ALA A 423 16.88 51.86 -3.74
N ILE A 424 16.85 52.10 -5.06
CA ILE A 424 17.64 51.34 -6.03
C ILE A 424 19.13 51.45 -5.71
N SER A 425 19.64 52.67 -5.45
CA SER A 425 21.05 52.90 -5.12
C SER A 425 21.49 52.28 -3.79
N GLU A 426 20.59 52.16 -2.80
CA GLU A 426 20.88 51.45 -1.56
C GLU A 426 20.93 49.92 -1.76
N ALA A 427 20.01 49.35 -2.55
CA ALA A 427 20.00 47.93 -2.87
C ALA A 427 21.12 47.51 -3.85
N GLU A 428 21.59 48.41 -4.71
CA GLU A 428 22.71 48.18 -5.64
C GLU A 428 24.05 47.97 -4.91
N GLN A 429 24.18 48.42 -3.66
CA GLN A 429 25.33 48.14 -2.80
C GLN A 429 25.46 46.65 -2.41
N ILE A 430 24.43 45.82 -2.66
CA ILE A 430 24.43 44.38 -2.38
C ILE A 430 24.89 43.64 -3.65
N PRO A 431 26.08 42.99 -3.65
CA PRO A 431 26.60 42.32 -4.85
C PRO A 431 25.67 41.20 -5.34
N SER A 432 25.61 40.97 -6.65
CA SER A 432 24.76 39.91 -7.23
C SER A 432 25.12 38.49 -6.78
N GLN A 433 26.36 38.26 -6.36
CA GLN A 433 26.85 36.97 -5.82
C GLN A 433 26.57 36.79 -4.31
N ASN A 434 26.07 37.83 -3.64
CA ASN A 434 25.70 37.79 -2.23
C ASN A 434 24.47 36.88 -2.01
N PRO A 435 24.34 36.16 -0.89
CA PRO A 435 23.11 35.44 -0.52
C PRO A 435 21.80 36.26 -0.64
N ARG A 436 21.84 37.59 -0.48
CA ARG A 436 20.72 38.53 -0.66
C ARG A 436 20.69 39.25 -2.00
N GLY A 437 21.66 38.99 -2.89
CA GLY A 437 21.75 39.63 -4.21
C GLY A 437 20.54 39.37 -5.10
N GLN A 438 19.95 38.17 -5.06
CA GLN A 438 18.73 37.88 -5.83
C GLN A 438 17.51 38.69 -5.33
N GLU A 439 17.39 38.88 -4.02
CA GLU A 439 16.34 39.67 -3.38
C GLU A 439 16.47 41.15 -3.79
N ALA A 440 17.69 41.70 -3.67
CA ALA A 440 18.02 43.06 -4.10
C ALA A 440 17.71 43.31 -5.58
N GLN A 441 18.08 42.40 -6.48
CA GLN A 441 17.82 42.54 -7.92
C GLN A 441 16.31 42.52 -8.26
N GLN A 442 15.52 41.73 -7.54
CA GLN A 442 14.06 41.73 -7.72
C GLN A 442 13.42 43.05 -7.27
N GLU A 443 13.86 43.61 -6.13
CA GLU A 443 13.32 44.88 -5.63
C GLU A 443 13.74 46.06 -6.51
N MET A 444 15.02 46.13 -6.91
CA MET A 444 15.50 47.12 -7.89
C MET A 444 14.73 47.04 -9.21
N GLY A 445 14.39 45.84 -9.69
CA GLY A 445 13.55 45.66 -10.87
C GLY A 445 12.14 46.24 -10.71
N ARG A 446 11.52 46.05 -9.54
CA ARG A 446 10.19 46.61 -9.20
C ARG A 446 10.21 48.13 -9.09
N TRP A 447 11.18 48.69 -8.38
CA TRP A 447 11.30 50.15 -8.24
C TRP A 447 11.66 50.83 -9.55
N ARG A 448 12.52 50.21 -10.37
CA ARG A 448 12.82 50.72 -11.73
C ARG A 448 11.55 50.73 -12.59
N TYR A 449 10.75 49.66 -12.55
CA TYR A 449 9.45 49.64 -13.25
C TYR A 449 8.50 50.76 -12.78
N GLN A 450 8.48 51.06 -11.47
CA GLN A 450 7.69 52.17 -10.92
C GLN A 450 8.21 53.54 -11.40
N VAL A 451 9.52 53.79 -11.36
CA VAL A 451 10.13 55.02 -11.88
C VAL A 451 9.79 55.21 -13.36
N GLU A 452 10.06 54.21 -14.19
CA GLU A 452 9.74 54.24 -15.62
C GLU A 452 8.25 54.47 -15.86
N SER A 453 7.38 53.87 -15.04
CA SER A 453 5.94 54.10 -15.14
C SER A 453 5.54 55.54 -14.79
N ILE A 454 6.14 56.16 -13.77
CA ILE A 454 5.84 57.56 -13.40
C ILE A 454 6.36 58.52 -14.49
N GLU A 455 7.55 58.26 -15.03
CA GLU A 455 8.14 59.04 -16.13
C GLU A 455 7.36 58.93 -17.45
N ASP A 456 6.90 57.73 -17.80
CA ASP A 456 6.23 57.47 -19.08
C ASP A 456 4.73 57.80 -19.07
N ARG A 457 4.08 57.78 -17.90
CA ARG A 457 2.62 58.00 -17.79
C ARG A 457 2.14 59.31 -18.43
N PRO A 458 2.80 60.47 -18.26
CA PRO A 458 2.39 61.72 -18.92
C PRO A 458 2.35 61.65 -20.45
N TYR A 459 3.17 60.81 -21.10
CA TYR A 459 3.11 60.62 -22.55
C TYR A 459 1.85 59.83 -22.94
N LEU A 460 1.47 58.79 -22.19
CA LEU A 460 0.22 58.07 -22.44
C LEU A 460 -1.01 58.93 -22.16
N ASP A 461 -1.03 59.70 -21.07
CA ASP A 461 -2.17 60.54 -20.72
C ASP A 461 -2.37 61.67 -21.75
N ARG A 462 -1.28 62.29 -22.25
CA ARG A 462 -1.37 63.23 -23.39
C ARG A 462 -1.81 62.55 -24.67
N ALA A 463 -1.27 61.36 -24.99
CA ALA A 463 -1.67 60.62 -26.19
C ALA A 463 -3.16 60.25 -26.15
N ASP A 464 -3.69 59.85 -24.98
CA ASP A 464 -5.11 59.59 -24.77
C ASP A 464 -5.96 60.85 -24.95
N GLN A 465 -5.56 61.99 -24.38
CA GLN A 465 -6.24 63.28 -24.55
C GLN A 465 -6.31 63.71 -26.02
N ILE A 466 -5.20 63.59 -26.76
CA ILE A 466 -5.15 63.89 -28.19
C ILE A 466 -6.09 62.95 -28.95
N ALA A 467 -6.09 61.65 -28.64
CA ALA A 467 -6.92 60.67 -29.33
C ALA A 467 -8.44 60.86 -29.15
N MET A 468 -8.90 61.67 -28.17
CA MET A 468 -10.33 61.89 -27.90
C MET A 468 -11.09 62.54 -29.07
N MET A 469 -10.42 63.26 -29.96
CA MET A 469 -11.06 63.86 -31.14
C MET A 469 -11.41 62.84 -32.23
N GLU A 470 -10.81 61.64 -32.17
CA GLU A 470 -10.98 60.50 -33.09
C GLU A 470 -10.75 60.76 -34.59
N ASP A 471 -10.33 61.96 -35.01
CA ASP A 471 -9.97 62.28 -36.39
C ASP A 471 -8.56 61.77 -36.78
N ILE A 472 -8.27 61.73 -38.08
CA ILE A 472 -7.00 61.21 -38.64
C ILE A 472 -5.77 61.93 -38.08
N ASN A 473 -5.80 63.27 -37.99
CA ASN A 473 -4.63 64.05 -37.54
C ASN A 473 -4.38 63.84 -36.05
N SER A 474 -5.45 63.85 -35.25
CA SER A 474 -5.38 63.60 -33.81
C SER A 474 -4.93 62.16 -33.51
N LEU A 475 -5.48 61.15 -34.18
CA LEU A 475 -5.02 59.75 -34.04
C LEU A 475 -3.55 59.59 -34.45
N GLN A 476 -3.10 60.26 -35.51
CA GLN A 476 -1.69 60.25 -35.92
C GLN A 476 -0.77 60.92 -34.89
N ALA A 477 -1.20 62.06 -34.31
CA ALA A 477 -0.47 62.75 -33.26
C ALA A 477 -0.42 61.94 -31.95
N ALA A 478 -1.52 61.30 -31.54
CA ALA A 478 -1.56 60.39 -30.39
C ALA A 478 -0.63 59.18 -30.58
N ILE A 479 -0.58 58.60 -31.79
CA ILE A 479 0.38 57.55 -32.15
C ILE A 479 1.82 58.05 -32.04
N ALA A 480 2.12 59.28 -32.45
CA ALA A 480 3.46 59.87 -32.34
C ALA A 480 3.87 60.10 -30.86
N GLU A 481 2.93 60.58 -30.03
CA GLU A 481 3.16 60.81 -28.60
C GLU A 481 3.38 59.49 -27.85
N ALA A 482 2.55 58.47 -28.06
CA ALA A 482 2.75 57.15 -27.45
C ALA A 482 4.01 56.42 -27.95
N ARG A 483 4.57 56.80 -29.11
CA ARG A 483 5.85 56.27 -29.61
C ARG A 483 7.08 56.82 -28.88
N GLN A 484 6.94 57.88 -28.07
CA GLN A 484 8.04 58.36 -27.22
C GLN A 484 8.47 57.30 -26.19
N ILE A 485 7.53 56.45 -25.77
CA ILE A 485 7.78 55.32 -24.86
C ILE A 485 8.51 54.22 -25.65
N ARG A 486 9.79 54.03 -25.31
CA ARG A 486 10.71 53.14 -26.03
C ARG A 486 10.50 51.67 -25.66
N SER A 487 10.90 50.78 -26.57
CA SER A 487 10.92 49.33 -26.29
C SER A 487 11.80 49.02 -25.08
N GLY A 488 11.30 48.19 -24.18
CA GLY A 488 11.97 47.82 -22.93
C GLY A 488 11.48 48.58 -21.69
N ARG A 489 10.79 49.72 -21.86
CA ARG A 489 10.21 50.50 -20.75
C ARG A 489 8.93 49.89 -20.19
N ALA A 490 8.65 50.15 -18.91
CA ALA A 490 7.49 49.69 -18.16
C ALA A 490 6.13 49.80 -18.89
N LEU A 491 5.82 50.95 -19.51
CA LEU A 491 4.54 51.22 -20.17
C LEU A 491 4.51 50.92 -21.68
N TYR A 492 5.62 50.45 -22.26
CA TYR A 492 5.70 50.12 -23.68
C TYR A 492 4.64 49.11 -24.17
N PRO A 493 4.28 48.04 -23.42
CA PRO A 493 3.18 47.15 -23.82
C PRO A 493 1.83 47.85 -23.91
N GLU A 494 1.57 48.85 -23.05
CA GLU A 494 0.35 49.66 -23.09
C GLU A 494 0.36 50.63 -24.27
N ALA A 495 1.46 51.35 -24.47
CA ALA A 495 1.68 52.20 -25.63
C ALA A 495 1.44 51.45 -26.95
N ARG A 496 2.01 50.24 -27.07
CA ARG A 496 1.82 49.37 -28.24
C ARG A 496 0.37 48.89 -28.43
N ARG A 497 -0.41 48.69 -27.37
CA ARG A 497 -1.86 48.39 -27.50
C ARG A 497 -2.61 49.61 -28.05
N LYS A 498 -2.42 50.78 -27.45
CA LYS A 498 -3.06 52.05 -27.87
C LYS A 498 -2.72 52.41 -29.32
N ILE A 499 -1.43 52.34 -29.69
CA ILE A 499 -0.97 52.56 -31.07
C ILE A 499 -1.70 51.65 -32.07
N ARG A 500 -1.87 50.35 -31.77
CA ARG A 500 -2.61 49.43 -32.65
C ARG A 500 -4.08 49.81 -32.77
N GLN A 501 -4.73 50.16 -31.65
CA GLN A 501 -6.14 50.58 -31.62
C GLN A 501 -6.37 51.86 -32.43
N TRP A 502 -5.54 52.88 -32.25
CA TRP A 502 -5.63 54.14 -33.02
C TRP A 502 -5.28 53.95 -34.49
N THR A 503 -4.31 53.09 -34.81
CA THR A 503 -3.99 52.73 -36.20
C THR A 503 -5.21 52.07 -36.87
N ALA A 504 -5.89 51.16 -36.17
CA ALA A 504 -7.10 50.52 -36.68
C ALA A 504 -8.26 51.53 -36.88
N LYS A 505 -8.50 52.44 -35.92
CA LYS A 505 -9.50 53.51 -36.08
C LYS A 505 -9.20 54.41 -37.29
N MET A 506 -7.95 54.85 -37.43
CA MET A 506 -7.51 55.68 -38.56
C MET A 506 -7.67 54.95 -39.90
N GLN A 507 -7.33 53.66 -39.97
CA GLN A 507 -7.56 52.85 -41.16
C GLN A 507 -9.05 52.74 -41.51
N LEU A 508 -9.91 52.50 -40.51
CA LEU A 508 -11.36 52.44 -40.70
C LEU A 508 -11.91 53.76 -41.28
N ILE A 509 -11.52 54.92 -40.73
CA ILE A 509 -11.96 56.24 -41.21
C ILE A 509 -11.50 56.50 -42.65
N GLN A 510 -10.29 56.08 -43.02
CA GLN A 510 -9.74 56.24 -44.36
C GLN A 510 -10.39 55.31 -45.39
N ASP A 511 -10.64 54.04 -45.01
CA ASP A 511 -11.05 53.00 -45.95
C ASP A 511 -12.57 52.95 -46.13
N ARG A 512 -13.36 53.38 -45.12
CA ARG A 512 -14.82 53.28 -45.14
C ARG A 512 -15.47 54.02 -46.32
N PRO A 513 -15.12 55.28 -46.65
CA PRO A 513 -15.72 55.97 -47.81
C PRO A 513 -15.40 55.31 -49.15
N ILE A 514 -14.23 54.65 -49.26
CA ILE A 514 -13.83 53.93 -50.48
C ILE A 514 -14.68 52.67 -50.64
N LEU A 515 -14.93 51.93 -49.55
CA LEU A 515 -15.78 50.74 -49.57
C LEU A 515 -17.26 51.10 -49.79
N ASP A 516 -17.75 52.16 -49.16
CA ASP A 516 -19.13 52.63 -49.36
C ASP A 516 -19.36 53.12 -50.80
N ASN A 517 -18.38 53.77 -51.42
CA ASN A 517 -18.41 54.11 -52.85
C ASN A 517 -18.36 52.85 -53.75
N ALA A 518 -17.58 51.83 -53.38
CA ALA A 518 -17.56 50.56 -54.11
C ALA A 518 -18.93 49.84 -54.04
N ASN A 519 -19.59 49.86 -52.88
CA ASN A 519 -20.95 49.35 -52.72
C ASN A 519 -21.94 50.12 -53.60
N ALA A 520 -21.90 51.46 -53.61
CA ALA A 520 -22.77 52.29 -54.44
C ALA A 520 -22.58 52.03 -55.96
N LEU A 521 -21.35 51.77 -56.41
CA LEU A 521 -21.06 51.34 -57.78
C LEU A 521 -21.74 50.00 -58.10
N ALA A 522 -21.65 49.02 -57.20
CA ALA A 522 -22.28 47.72 -57.39
C ALA A 522 -23.82 47.81 -57.42
N ASP A 523 -24.41 48.60 -56.52
CA ASP A 523 -25.85 48.85 -56.45
C ASP A 523 -26.38 49.55 -57.72
N SER A 524 -25.56 50.43 -58.33
CA SER A 524 -25.85 51.04 -59.63
C SER A 524 -25.70 50.09 -60.83
N GLY A 525 -25.17 48.88 -60.60
CA GLY A 525 -24.96 47.84 -61.60
C GLY A 525 -23.52 47.74 -62.15
N ASP A 526 -22.63 48.70 -61.85
CA ASP A 526 -21.21 48.66 -62.22
C ASP A 526 -20.39 47.79 -61.25
N LEU A 527 -20.60 46.48 -61.37
CA LEU A 527 -19.84 45.47 -60.63
C LEU A 527 -18.33 45.55 -60.91
N SER A 528 -17.93 45.93 -62.12
CA SER A 528 -16.51 46.03 -62.50
C SER A 528 -15.83 47.22 -61.83
N GLY A 529 -16.49 48.39 -61.79
CA GLY A 529 -16.06 49.56 -61.04
C GLY A 529 -15.99 49.30 -59.54
N ALA A 530 -17.02 48.64 -58.98
CA ALA A 530 -17.07 48.24 -57.58
C ALA A 530 -15.87 47.36 -57.17
N ILE A 531 -15.62 46.29 -57.90
CA ILE A 531 -14.47 45.39 -57.68
C ILE A 531 -13.15 46.18 -57.73
N ASN A 532 -12.98 47.03 -58.74
CA ASN A 532 -11.75 47.82 -58.91
C ASN A 532 -11.52 48.81 -57.74
N ALA A 533 -12.58 49.46 -57.24
CA ALA A 533 -12.50 50.37 -56.11
C ALA A 533 -12.10 49.63 -54.81
N ALA A 534 -12.81 48.54 -54.48
CA ALA A 534 -12.57 47.77 -53.25
C ALA A 534 -11.25 46.99 -53.24
N ARG A 535 -10.68 46.63 -54.41
CA ARG A 535 -9.44 45.84 -54.52
C ARG A 535 -8.26 46.47 -53.78
N SER A 536 -8.21 47.81 -53.75
CA SER A 536 -7.20 48.58 -53.01
C SER A 536 -7.22 48.31 -51.49
N ILE A 537 -8.41 48.11 -50.92
CA ILE A 537 -8.62 47.79 -49.51
C ILE A 537 -8.36 46.30 -49.27
N ALA A 538 -8.91 45.42 -50.11
CA ALA A 538 -8.81 43.96 -49.95
C ALA A 538 -7.35 43.47 -49.92
N GLY A 539 -6.48 44.01 -50.78
CA GLY A 539 -5.05 43.68 -50.79
C GLY A 539 -4.19 44.31 -49.70
N SER A 540 -4.74 45.16 -48.84
CA SER A 540 -3.96 46.04 -47.95
C SER A 540 -3.61 45.45 -46.57
N GLY A 541 -4.32 44.40 -46.14
CA GLY A 541 -4.22 43.87 -44.77
C GLY A 541 -4.73 44.83 -43.67
N ARG A 542 -5.43 45.91 -44.04
CA ARG A 542 -6.05 46.89 -43.13
C ARG A 542 -7.39 46.39 -42.58
N VAL A 543 -7.99 47.11 -41.63
CA VAL A 543 -9.22 46.70 -40.92
C VAL A 543 -10.35 46.24 -41.85
N LEU A 544 -10.61 46.96 -42.94
CA LEU A 544 -11.69 46.63 -43.88
C LEU A 544 -11.31 45.63 -44.98
N ALA A 545 -10.09 45.07 -44.98
CA ALA A 545 -9.63 44.18 -46.04
C ALA A 545 -10.51 42.92 -46.18
N GLY A 546 -10.97 42.34 -45.05
CA GLY A 546 -11.87 41.18 -45.06
C GLY A 546 -13.28 41.50 -45.58
N GLU A 547 -13.84 42.65 -45.19
CA GLU A 547 -15.15 43.13 -45.67
C GLU A 547 -15.09 43.41 -47.18
N ALA A 548 -14.05 44.13 -47.63
CA ALA A 548 -13.81 44.42 -49.04
C ALA A 548 -13.60 43.15 -49.88
N GLN A 549 -12.83 42.16 -49.41
CA GLN A 549 -12.66 40.90 -50.12
C GLN A 549 -13.97 40.11 -50.22
N THR A 550 -14.79 40.11 -49.17
CA THR A 550 -16.10 39.44 -49.18
C THR A 550 -17.03 40.10 -50.20
N ALA A 551 -17.05 41.44 -50.26
CA ALA A 551 -17.82 42.19 -51.25
C ALA A 551 -17.36 41.89 -52.69
N ILE A 552 -16.04 41.91 -52.95
CA ILE A 552 -15.45 41.55 -54.25
C ILE A 552 -15.88 40.14 -54.69
N ASN A 553 -15.77 39.15 -53.82
CA ASN A 553 -16.16 37.77 -54.14
C ASN A 553 -17.63 37.68 -54.58
N GLY A 554 -18.52 38.41 -53.90
CA GLY A 554 -19.94 38.47 -54.26
C GLY A 554 -20.20 39.15 -55.61
N TRP A 555 -19.48 40.22 -55.92
CA TRP A 555 -19.59 40.91 -57.22
C TRP A 555 -18.99 40.10 -58.37
N GLU A 556 -17.88 39.39 -58.14
CA GLU A 556 -17.29 38.45 -59.10
C GLU A 556 -18.24 37.27 -59.38
N GLU A 557 -18.90 36.72 -58.36
CA GLU A 557 -19.96 35.71 -58.53
C GLU A 557 -21.11 36.25 -59.39
N GLN A 558 -21.64 37.44 -59.09
CA GLN A 558 -22.71 38.08 -59.86
C GLN A 558 -22.31 38.35 -61.32
N LEU A 559 -21.09 38.83 -61.57
CA LEU A 559 -20.58 39.10 -62.91
C LEU A 559 -20.43 37.78 -63.70
N SER A 560 -19.89 36.74 -63.08
CA SER A 560 -19.78 35.41 -63.69
C SER A 560 -21.13 34.78 -63.98
N ALA A 561 -22.15 35.00 -63.12
CA ALA A 561 -23.51 34.53 -63.35
C ALA A 561 -24.17 35.23 -64.54
N LYS A 562 -24.04 36.55 -64.65
CA LYS A 562 -24.52 37.34 -65.81
C LYS A 562 -23.87 36.87 -67.12
N ASP A 563 -22.56 36.63 -67.13
CA ASP A 563 -21.85 36.16 -68.34
C ASP A 563 -22.15 34.69 -68.69
N ASN A 564 -22.23 33.80 -67.70
CA ASN A 564 -22.67 32.41 -67.91
C ASN A 564 -24.10 32.36 -68.46
N TRP A 565 -25.01 33.20 -67.95
CA TRP A 565 -26.39 33.28 -68.42
C TRP A 565 -26.47 33.75 -69.87
N ARG A 566 -25.80 34.85 -70.21
CA ARG A 566 -25.73 35.36 -71.58
C ARG A 566 -25.17 34.32 -72.55
N LYS A 567 -24.04 33.69 -72.21
CA LYS A 567 -23.44 32.62 -73.03
C LYS A 567 -24.32 31.37 -73.13
N ALA A 568 -25.13 31.08 -72.11
CA ALA A 568 -26.10 29.99 -72.17
C ALA A 568 -27.22 30.32 -73.19
N GLN A 569 -27.76 31.54 -73.16
CA GLN A 569 -28.76 32.01 -74.12
C GLN A 569 -28.20 32.05 -75.55
N GLU A 570 -26.98 32.58 -75.75
CA GLU A 570 -26.26 32.58 -77.03
C GLU A 570 -26.10 31.15 -77.57
N ASN A 571 -25.59 30.22 -76.77
CA ASN A 571 -25.43 28.82 -77.20
C ASN A 571 -26.77 28.14 -77.50
N ALA A 572 -27.82 28.37 -76.70
CA ALA A 572 -29.12 27.76 -76.94
C ALA A 572 -29.75 28.21 -78.26
N SER A 573 -29.51 29.45 -78.69
CA SER A 573 -30.02 29.99 -79.95
C SER A 573 -29.53 29.26 -81.21
N ILE A 574 -28.41 28.51 -81.10
CA ILE A 574 -27.86 27.68 -82.18
C ILE A 574 -28.74 26.45 -82.45
N GLY A 575 -29.47 25.96 -81.44
CA GLY A 575 -30.45 24.87 -81.58
C GLY A 575 -29.91 23.46 -81.81
N THR A 576 -28.59 23.25 -81.92
CA THR A 576 -28.00 21.90 -82.05
C THR A 576 -27.89 21.18 -80.70
N PRO A 577 -27.85 19.83 -80.67
CA PRO A 577 -27.65 19.04 -79.46
C PRO A 577 -26.47 19.50 -78.59
N GLU A 578 -25.31 19.71 -79.19
CA GLU A 578 -24.07 20.08 -78.49
C GLU A 578 -24.18 21.49 -77.90
N ALA A 579 -24.84 22.40 -78.61
CA ALA A 579 -25.01 23.78 -78.19
C ALA A 579 -26.04 23.91 -77.06
N LEU A 580 -27.17 23.19 -77.12
CA LEU A 580 -28.14 23.09 -76.03
C LEU A 580 -27.53 22.43 -74.79
N ALA A 581 -26.77 21.35 -74.95
CA ALA A 581 -26.02 20.72 -73.85
C ALA A 581 -24.93 21.64 -73.27
N SER A 582 -24.34 22.52 -74.08
CA SER A 582 -23.43 23.58 -73.61
C SER A 582 -24.16 24.66 -72.83
N ALA A 583 -25.31 25.13 -73.32
CA ALA A 583 -26.16 26.11 -72.67
C ALA A 583 -26.62 25.63 -71.29
N ILE A 584 -27.12 24.40 -71.20
CA ILE A 584 -27.52 23.74 -69.95
C ILE A 584 -26.35 23.70 -68.94
N ARG A 585 -25.13 23.39 -69.38
CA ARG A 585 -23.94 23.35 -68.49
C ARG A 585 -23.55 24.74 -68.00
N LEU A 586 -23.68 25.78 -68.83
CA LEU A 586 -23.40 27.16 -68.44
C LEU A 586 -24.44 27.71 -67.46
N ALA A 587 -25.73 27.51 -67.75
CA ALA A 587 -26.81 27.89 -66.85
C ALA A 587 -26.73 27.15 -65.49
N ASN A 588 -26.29 25.88 -65.48
CA ASN A 588 -26.09 25.14 -64.22
C ASN A 588 -24.94 25.68 -63.35
N ARG A 589 -23.98 26.45 -63.90
CA ARG A 589 -22.93 27.12 -63.12
C ARG A 589 -23.44 28.35 -62.36
N ILE A 590 -24.65 28.82 -62.64
CA ILE A 590 -25.28 29.90 -61.89
C ILE A 590 -25.65 29.36 -60.51
N SER A 591 -25.01 29.92 -59.48
CA SER A 591 -25.20 29.60 -58.06
C SER A 591 -26.67 29.59 -57.65
N THR A 592 -27.04 28.72 -56.71
CA THR A 592 -28.43 28.56 -56.24
C THR A 592 -29.00 29.82 -55.59
N ASN A 593 -28.13 30.66 -55.04
CA ASN A 593 -28.49 31.89 -54.33
C ASN A 593 -28.47 33.13 -55.24
N ASN A 594 -28.11 32.98 -56.53
CA ASN A 594 -28.09 34.08 -57.48
C ASN A 594 -29.49 34.36 -58.02
N ILE A 595 -29.84 35.64 -58.22
CA ILE A 595 -31.16 36.05 -58.73
C ILE A 595 -31.51 35.41 -60.09
N LEU A 596 -30.51 35.16 -60.95
CA LEU A 596 -30.70 34.52 -62.26
C LEU A 596 -30.96 33.00 -62.16
N ARG A 597 -30.91 32.38 -60.98
CA ARG A 597 -31.08 30.92 -60.85
C ARG A 597 -32.47 30.45 -61.26
N MET A 598 -33.51 31.24 -60.99
CA MET A 598 -34.87 30.87 -61.35
C MET A 598 -35.03 30.80 -62.88
N ASP A 599 -34.59 31.84 -63.59
CA ASP A 599 -34.58 31.87 -65.06
C ASP A 599 -33.71 30.76 -65.64
N ALA A 600 -32.54 30.51 -65.03
CA ALA A 600 -31.64 29.43 -65.41
C ALA A 600 -32.30 28.05 -65.32
N ASN A 601 -33.03 27.76 -64.24
CA ASN A 601 -33.76 26.50 -64.08
C ASN A 601 -34.81 26.31 -65.17
N VAL A 602 -35.65 27.34 -65.41
CA VAL A 602 -36.70 27.30 -66.45
C VAL A 602 -36.11 27.06 -67.84
N ALA A 603 -34.99 27.73 -68.15
CA ALA A 603 -34.31 27.53 -69.43
C ALA A 603 -33.63 26.16 -69.54
N ILE A 604 -33.01 25.65 -68.47
CA ILE A 604 -32.45 24.29 -68.42
C ILE A 604 -33.54 23.27 -68.74
N ASP A 605 -34.73 23.39 -68.15
CA ASP A 605 -35.85 22.51 -68.43
C ASP A 605 -36.30 22.60 -69.90
N GLY A 606 -36.52 23.82 -70.42
CA GLY A 606 -36.90 24.03 -71.81
C GLY A 606 -35.90 23.44 -72.82
N TRP A 607 -34.60 23.69 -72.64
CA TRP A 607 -33.55 23.14 -73.49
C TRP A 607 -33.40 21.62 -73.36
N SER A 608 -33.68 21.06 -72.17
CA SER A 608 -33.67 19.62 -71.94
C SER A 608 -34.84 18.93 -72.66
N GLN A 609 -36.02 19.56 -72.69
CA GLN A 609 -37.16 19.08 -73.48
C GLN A 609 -36.88 19.20 -74.99
N GLN A 610 -36.23 20.27 -75.44
CA GLN A 610 -35.82 20.42 -76.84
C GLN A 610 -34.79 19.34 -77.25
N LEU A 611 -33.81 19.03 -76.40
CA LEU A 611 -32.87 17.92 -76.61
C LEU A 611 -33.60 16.58 -76.75
N LEU A 612 -34.63 16.33 -75.93
CA LEU A 612 -35.41 15.09 -76.00
C LEU A 612 -36.20 14.99 -77.31
N GLN A 613 -36.74 16.10 -77.81
CA GLN A 613 -37.43 16.15 -79.11
C GLN A 613 -36.46 15.92 -80.27
N ILE A 614 -35.27 16.54 -80.25
CA ILE A 614 -34.23 16.29 -81.26
C ILE A 614 -33.81 14.82 -81.23
N ALA A 615 -33.52 14.26 -80.04
CA ALA A 615 -33.22 12.83 -79.91
C ALA A 615 -34.33 11.95 -80.49
N ARG A 616 -35.60 12.24 -80.17
CA ARG A 616 -36.75 11.47 -80.70
C ARG A 616 -36.79 11.48 -82.23
N SER A 617 -36.64 12.66 -82.85
CA SER A 617 -36.58 12.79 -84.31
C SER A 617 -35.39 12.06 -84.95
N GLN A 618 -34.20 12.13 -84.34
CA GLN A 618 -33.04 11.36 -84.78
C GLN A 618 -33.28 9.85 -84.68
N GLY A 619 -34.02 9.40 -83.67
CA GLY A 619 -34.32 7.99 -83.42
C GLY A 619 -35.21 7.32 -84.48
N GLU A 620 -35.82 8.09 -85.37
CA GLU A 620 -36.55 7.58 -86.53
C GLU A 620 -35.60 7.08 -87.64
N SER A 621 -34.36 7.60 -87.70
CA SER A 621 -33.37 7.29 -88.75
C SER A 621 -32.04 6.72 -88.23
N ASP A 622 -31.59 7.15 -87.05
CA ASP A 622 -30.30 6.80 -86.44
C ASP A 622 -30.45 6.71 -84.91
N ILE A 623 -30.81 5.50 -84.46
CA ILE A 623 -31.00 5.18 -83.04
C ILE A 623 -29.71 5.36 -82.20
N PRO A 624 -28.51 4.94 -82.65
CA PRO A 624 -27.25 5.24 -81.96
C PRO A 624 -27.02 6.73 -81.69
N THR A 625 -27.23 7.59 -82.69
CA THR A 625 -27.08 9.05 -82.54
C THR A 625 -28.15 9.62 -81.61
N ALA A 626 -29.40 9.17 -81.73
CA ALA A 626 -30.49 9.54 -80.83
C ALA A 626 -30.23 9.22 -79.34
N ILE A 627 -29.71 8.02 -79.06
CA ILE A 627 -29.28 7.62 -77.71
C ILE A 627 -28.20 8.57 -77.17
N ASN A 628 -27.24 8.97 -78.01
CA ASN A 628 -26.17 9.87 -77.60
C ASN A 628 -26.68 11.29 -77.33
N THR A 629 -27.60 11.82 -78.15
CA THR A 629 -28.27 13.10 -77.90
C THR A 629 -29.09 13.07 -76.61
N ALA A 630 -29.88 12.01 -76.37
CA ALA A 630 -30.68 11.87 -75.15
C ALA A 630 -29.82 11.78 -73.88
N LYS A 631 -28.61 11.20 -73.95
CA LYS A 631 -27.66 11.17 -72.82
C LYS A 631 -27.12 12.55 -72.40
N LEU A 632 -27.27 13.58 -73.24
CA LEU A 632 -26.86 14.96 -72.91
C LEU A 632 -27.81 15.66 -71.92
N ILE A 633 -28.99 15.08 -71.69
CA ILE A 633 -30.03 15.63 -70.82
C ILE A 633 -29.63 15.47 -69.34
N PRO A 634 -29.63 16.55 -68.53
CA PRO A 634 -29.13 16.51 -67.16
C PRO A 634 -30.16 15.89 -66.19
N ARG A 635 -29.66 15.17 -65.18
CA ARG A 635 -30.48 14.51 -64.13
C ARG A 635 -31.46 15.41 -63.38
N GLY A 636 -31.17 16.72 -63.30
CA GLY A 636 -32.01 17.70 -62.61
C GLY A 636 -33.10 18.33 -63.47
N SER A 637 -33.27 17.91 -64.72
CA SER A 637 -34.33 18.41 -65.61
C SER A 637 -35.56 17.50 -65.63
N SER A 638 -36.71 18.11 -65.85
CA SER A 638 -38.00 17.46 -66.14
C SER A 638 -37.94 16.43 -67.27
N ALA A 639 -37.10 16.65 -68.29
CA ALA A 639 -36.97 15.76 -69.45
C ALA A 639 -36.17 14.47 -69.16
N TYR A 640 -35.47 14.37 -68.02
CA TYR A 640 -34.51 13.29 -67.78
C TYR A 640 -35.15 11.90 -67.66
N ALA A 641 -36.29 11.79 -66.97
CA ALA A 641 -36.97 10.50 -66.80
C ALA A 641 -37.46 9.95 -68.15
N ASP A 642 -38.09 10.80 -68.95
CA ASP A 642 -38.55 10.46 -70.30
C ASP A 642 -37.38 10.12 -71.24
N ALA A 643 -36.28 10.86 -71.15
CA ALA A 643 -35.06 10.58 -71.90
C ALA A 643 -34.48 9.21 -71.55
N GLN A 644 -34.41 8.85 -70.27
CA GLN A 644 -33.90 7.55 -69.85
C GLN A 644 -34.83 6.40 -70.28
N ALA A 645 -36.16 6.59 -70.20
CA ALA A 645 -37.13 5.62 -70.71
C ALA A 645 -36.99 5.41 -72.24
N GLN A 646 -36.79 6.50 -72.99
CA GLN A 646 -36.56 6.47 -74.43
C GLN A 646 -35.25 5.76 -74.78
N ILE A 647 -34.15 6.06 -74.08
CA ILE A 647 -32.85 5.38 -74.22
C ILE A 647 -33.00 3.87 -73.97
N ASN A 648 -33.68 3.47 -72.90
CA ASN A 648 -33.89 2.06 -72.58
C ASN A 648 -34.66 1.33 -73.69
N THR A 649 -35.72 1.96 -74.22
CA THR A 649 -36.53 1.42 -75.33
C THR A 649 -35.69 1.22 -76.59
N TRP A 650 -34.88 2.21 -76.95
CA TRP A 650 -33.96 2.13 -78.07
C TRP A 650 -32.85 1.08 -77.89
N GLN A 651 -32.32 0.93 -76.68
CA GLN A 651 -31.32 -0.11 -76.37
C GLN A 651 -31.90 -1.53 -76.48
N GLN A 652 -33.16 -1.74 -76.08
CA GLN A 652 -33.87 -3.01 -76.25
C GLN A 652 -34.16 -3.31 -77.73
N PHE A 653 -34.48 -2.29 -78.54
CA PHE A 653 -34.65 -2.46 -79.98
C PHE A 653 -33.33 -2.84 -80.68
N LEU A 654 -32.21 -2.23 -80.28
CA LEU A 654 -30.88 -2.57 -80.82
C LEU A 654 -30.36 -3.94 -80.33
N ASN A 655 -30.82 -4.42 -79.17
CA ASN A 655 -30.42 -5.70 -78.57
C ASN A 655 -31.65 -6.48 -78.01
N PRO A 656 -32.47 -7.10 -78.87
CA PRO A 656 -33.65 -7.84 -78.42
C PRO A 656 -33.25 -9.08 -77.60
N PRO A 657 -33.99 -9.42 -76.52
CA PRO A 657 -33.68 -10.57 -75.67
C PRO A 657 -33.96 -11.90 -76.39
N ALA A 658 -33.08 -12.88 -76.19
CA ALA A 658 -33.20 -14.21 -76.79
C ALA A 658 -34.40 -15.00 -76.22
N THR A 659 -35.14 -15.68 -77.10
CA THR A 659 -36.32 -16.50 -76.75
C THR A 659 -35.93 -17.78 -76.00
N PRO A 660 -36.62 -18.16 -74.90
CA PRO A 660 -36.45 -19.45 -74.26
C PRO A 660 -37.08 -20.59 -75.07
N SER A 661 -36.38 -21.70 -75.21
CA SER A 661 -36.86 -22.94 -75.84
C SER A 661 -37.86 -23.67 -74.93
N THR A 662 -38.90 -24.27 -75.53
CA THR A 662 -39.87 -25.13 -74.83
C THR A 662 -39.93 -26.51 -75.50
N SER A 663 -40.12 -27.55 -74.69
CA SER A 663 -39.95 -28.97 -75.01
C SER A 663 -41.11 -29.63 -75.78
N GLU A 664 -40.73 -30.69 -76.50
CA GLU A 664 -41.47 -31.89 -76.95
C GLU A 664 -42.85 -32.21 -76.31
N PRO A 665 -43.76 -32.89 -77.04
CA PRO A 665 -43.67 -34.36 -77.10
C PRO A 665 -44.09 -35.04 -78.42
N THR A 666 -43.61 -36.27 -78.62
CA THR A 666 -44.18 -37.27 -79.55
C THR A 666 -45.33 -38.06 -78.90
N PRO A 667 -46.33 -38.49 -79.69
CA PRO A 667 -47.06 -39.72 -79.37
C PRO A 667 -47.33 -40.65 -80.57
N ASN A 668 -47.10 -41.95 -80.34
CA ASN A 668 -47.71 -43.16 -80.95
C ASN A 668 -48.14 -43.22 -82.43
N SER A 669 -47.38 -44.01 -83.19
CA SER A 669 -47.77 -45.24 -83.94
C SER A 669 -49.20 -45.48 -84.47
N GLU A 670 -49.21 -46.15 -85.64
CA GLU A 670 -50.29 -46.74 -86.47
C GLU A 670 -50.68 -45.88 -87.70
N GLY A 671 -50.79 -46.43 -88.92
CA GLY A 671 -50.61 -47.83 -89.32
C GLY A 671 -51.41 -48.22 -90.57
N LEU A 672 -51.11 -47.63 -91.73
CA LEU A 672 -51.56 -48.07 -93.06
C LEU A 672 -50.57 -47.61 -94.14
#